data_AF-W6ZFS5-F1
#
_entry.id   AF-W6ZFS5-F1
#
_cell.length_a   1.000
_cell.length_b   1.000
_cell.length_c   1.000
_cell.angle_alpha   90.00
_cell.angle_beta   90.00
_cell.angle_gamma   90.00
#
_symmetry.space_group_name_H-M   'P 1'
#
loop_
_entity.id
_entity.type
_entity.pdbx_description
1 polymer ?
#
loop_
_entity_poly.entity_id
_entity_poly.type
_entity_poly.pdbx_seq_one_letter_code
_entity_poly.pdbx_strand_id
1 'polypeptide(L)'
;MVKDKDGDTVATFNGKWISYSHTAMAYSAFVGALVVGIGLHYHKIVQNEFYGYPDEWFPSVSATIGDRYPERSVFMLFIALTSGPRFALVGLWYVLTRRPNSSLPKFIAGVGIFRTLTCGGWTYVTSTDDHDWHDIFMISYLVATLPWTIGCLALSPQNATAIKYRKIFAGSFFATLVPLIYFFIQHKVHRVAGAYTIYAFFEWSLVLLDVAFDAVTMIEFQHFEIVIKDVRGLSRVAGSKSVSDAVQEKNKELGATFSGAFSWAGLIYAAADVYNGFVFWSMLTSLGVCVWYFPLWHMGISGYEALVMCTVTPFFLGIKPLRYLVTRYVWFFHLLSLSGLLAFLTTTPVNRLFAVGFGLSMSCLAWSATFFAERSQPHRLEGRITAFSIGLIASSVAKFAFWTNNPIWPIMHEENGGWNKTGLIVALISILISTRSTASAGADIPAQGPTKGSSVFASFGLAGVLFAMHSLLSDSSTMISWVWEGYPVRGPLAVPHGTLTLFAMGLGLMIGLFAPNLSRSWAFYGVGSIGAAFLTTTSHWTGFYGALILATYTMAAAPILIAHAARHAPGRTFGLAFLVYNFMVLFHVWVVAYAFVPGGPLVREHTDWVMTCMMLQIGAGVFSVSAQPPVLKSYKGKAVITAAASRQRSYYVYILGVLEIIAVAVAYLRFPSYDYKPYHPETKSITAGIWTIHFSLDNDMWSSEHRMRDLIKELEVDVIGLLESDLQRIIMGNRDSTQFLAEDLGMYVDFGPGPNKHTWGSALLSKFPIVNSTHHLLPSPVGELAPAIEATIDAYGEMVDIFVFHSGQEEDPEDRRLQSEYLAERMKATPRPAILLSYLVIKPGEGNYNTYVGEKSGMKDIDPSDWDRWCEYILYKGLKRTGYARVSRHTITDTELQVGKFVVGEPENPSNELVHESQVPAGLRFPDLFKGEGVRGHRYHVFNEPRYFA
;
A
#
# COMPACT_ATOMS: atom_id res chain seq x y z
N MET A 1 -44.89 -38.13 -19.32
CA MET A 1 -45.69 -37.23 -18.47
C MET A 1 -45.18 -37.39 -17.03
N VAL A 2 -44.15 -36.63 -16.66
CA VAL A 2 -43.59 -36.60 -15.30
C VAL A 2 -44.18 -35.35 -14.65
N LYS A 3 -44.92 -35.52 -13.55
CA LYS A 3 -45.46 -34.39 -12.78
C LYS A 3 -44.29 -33.53 -12.30
N ASP A 4 -44.21 -32.29 -12.80
CA ASP A 4 -43.34 -31.26 -12.27
C ASP A 4 -43.62 -31.12 -10.77
N LYS A 5 -42.59 -31.32 -9.94
CA LYS A 5 -42.65 -30.92 -8.54
C LYS A 5 -42.64 -29.40 -8.52
N ASP A 6 -43.73 -28.79 -8.08
CA ASP A 6 -43.79 -27.36 -7.81
C ASP A 6 -42.70 -26.99 -6.81
N GLY A 7 -41.62 -26.38 -7.29
CA GLY A 7 -40.58 -25.79 -6.45
C GLY A 7 -41.13 -24.60 -5.67
N ASP A 8 -40.67 -24.43 -4.42
CA ASP A 8 -41.07 -23.31 -3.58
C ASP A 8 -40.62 -21.98 -4.20
N THR A 9 -41.49 -20.98 -4.15
CA THR A 9 -41.20 -19.63 -4.63
C THR A 9 -40.37 -18.88 -3.58
N VAL A 10 -39.15 -18.51 -3.94
CA VAL A 10 -38.16 -17.84 -3.07
C VAL A 10 -38.36 -16.32 -3.07
N ALA A 11 -38.75 -15.76 -4.22
CA ALA A 11 -39.08 -14.35 -4.37
C ALA A 11 -39.98 -14.14 -5.60
N THR A 12 -40.88 -13.16 -5.52
CA THR A 12 -41.61 -12.65 -6.68
C THR A 12 -41.51 -11.14 -6.77
N PHE A 13 -41.39 -10.62 -7.99
CA PHE A 13 -41.54 -9.19 -8.25
C PHE A 13 -42.10 -8.95 -9.65
N ASN A 14 -42.79 -7.82 -9.80
CA ASN A 14 -43.44 -7.46 -11.05
C ASN A 14 -42.42 -6.94 -12.08
N GLY A 15 -42.55 -7.38 -13.34
CA GLY A 15 -41.65 -7.03 -14.43
C GLY A 15 -41.57 -5.53 -14.72
N LYS A 16 -42.61 -4.73 -14.36
CA LYS A 16 -42.60 -3.27 -14.54
C LYS A 16 -41.43 -2.56 -13.85
N TRP A 17 -40.90 -3.14 -12.77
CA TRP A 17 -39.76 -2.57 -12.04
C TRP A 17 -38.48 -2.56 -12.88
N ILE A 18 -38.34 -3.48 -13.84
CA ILE A 18 -37.20 -3.48 -14.77
C ILE A 18 -37.27 -2.27 -15.71
N SER A 19 -38.47 -1.94 -16.23
CA SER A 19 -38.68 -0.75 -17.06
C SER A 19 -38.48 0.54 -16.27
N TYR A 20 -38.95 0.60 -15.01
CA TYR A 20 -38.72 1.74 -14.12
C TYR A 20 -37.24 1.95 -13.85
N SER A 21 -36.51 0.89 -13.47
CA SER A 21 -35.07 0.98 -13.21
C SER A 21 -34.29 1.42 -14.44
N HIS A 22 -34.58 0.85 -15.62
CA HIS A 22 -33.98 1.27 -16.89
C HIS A 22 -34.21 2.77 -17.15
N THR A 23 -35.46 3.21 -17.09
CA THR A 23 -35.85 4.58 -17.45
C THR A 23 -35.29 5.60 -16.47
N ALA A 24 -35.38 5.32 -15.16
CA ALA A 24 -34.89 6.21 -14.12
C ALA A 24 -33.36 6.37 -14.19
N MET A 25 -32.62 5.26 -14.37
CA MET A 25 -31.16 5.31 -14.46
C MET A 25 -30.70 5.99 -15.76
N ALA A 26 -31.35 5.70 -16.90
CA ALA A 26 -31.03 6.32 -18.18
C ALA A 26 -31.24 7.85 -18.12
N TYR A 27 -32.38 8.33 -17.64
CA TYR A 27 -32.60 9.78 -17.50
C TYR A 27 -31.69 10.42 -16.45
N SER A 28 -31.37 9.72 -15.36
CA SER A 28 -30.41 10.22 -14.36
C SER A 28 -29.01 10.40 -14.94
N ALA A 29 -28.60 9.58 -15.92
CA ALA A 29 -27.32 9.75 -16.61
C ALA A 29 -27.26 11.09 -17.36
N PHE A 30 -28.26 11.36 -18.19
CA PHE A 30 -28.31 12.56 -19.02
C PHE A 30 -28.57 13.84 -18.21
N VAL A 31 -29.54 13.81 -17.28
CA VAL A 31 -29.84 14.96 -16.41
C VAL A 31 -28.70 15.23 -15.43
N GLY A 32 -28.13 14.18 -14.84
CA GLY A 32 -27.00 14.31 -13.92
C GLY A 32 -25.79 14.94 -14.59
N ALA A 33 -25.44 14.49 -15.81
CA ALA A 33 -24.35 15.07 -16.59
C ALA A 33 -24.63 16.55 -16.95
N LEU A 34 -25.85 16.88 -17.37
CA LEU A 34 -26.23 18.26 -17.69
C LEU A 34 -26.14 19.19 -16.48
N VAL A 35 -26.65 18.78 -15.32
CA VAL A 35 -26.62 19.59 -14.08
C VAL A 35 -25.18 19.84 -13.64
N VAL A 36 -24.34 18.81 -13.67
CA VAL A 36 -22.93 18.92 -13.29
C VAL A 36 -22.15 19.75 -14.31
N GLY A 37 -22.37 19.53 -15.60
CA GLY A 37 -21.73 20.27 -16.69
C GLY A 37 -22.09 21.75 -16.67
N ILE A 38 -23.35 22.11 -16.48
CA ILE A 38 -23.76 23.53 -16.30
C ILE A 38 -23.14 24.10 -15.01
N GLY A 39 -23.10 23.33 -13.93
CA GLY A 39 -22.56 23.81 -12.65
C GLY A 39 -21.06 24.09 -12.64
N LEU A 40 -20.27 23.34 -13.43
CA LEU A 40 -18.81 23.40 -13.39
C LEU A 40 -18.17 23.95 -14.67
N HIS A 41 -18.75 23.63 -15.84
CA HIS A 41 -18.11 23.84 -17.13
C HIS A 41 -19.00 24.57 -18.16
N TYR A 42 -20.01 25.33 -17.73
CA TYR A 42 -21.01 25.98 -18.60
C TYR A 42 -20.42 26.60 -19.88
N HIS A 43 -19.51 27.57 -19.77
CA HIS A 43 -18.94 28.26 -20.94
C HIS A 43 -18.16 27.33 -21.89
N LYS A 44 -17.63 26.21 -21.38
CA LYS A 44 -16.87 25.25 -22.17
C LYS A 44 -17.79 24.29 -22.94
N ILE A 45 -18.91 23.89 -22.35
CA ILE A 45 -19.83 22.91 -22.96
C ILE A 45 -20.84 23.54 -23.93
N VAL A 46 -21.07 24.87 -23.85
CA VAL A 46 -21.91 25.60 -24.83
C VAL A 46 -21.11 26.12 -26.03
N GLN A 47 -19.78 25.99 -26.00
CA GLN A 47 -18.91 26.47 -27.07
C GLN A 47 -18.89 25.47 -28.22
N ASN A 48 -19.04 25.97 -29.45
CA ASN A 48 -18.79 25.21 -30.66
C ASN A 48 -17.50 25.69 -31.37
N GLU A 49 -17.22 25.15 -32.55
CA GLU A 49 -16.01 25.44 -33.33
C GLU A 49 -15.87 26.91 -33.77
N PHE A 50 -16.97 27.66 -33.85
CA PHE A 50 -17.02 29.02 -34.40
C PHE A 50 -17.54 30.07 -33.41
N TYR A 51 -18.44 29.69 -32.49
CA TYR A 51 -19.16 30.58 -31.57
C TYR A 51 -19.20 30.00 -30.16
N GLY A 52 -19.32 30.88 -29.17
CA GLY A 52 -19.55 30.54 -27.78
C GLY A 52 -20.56 31.49 -27.14
N TYR A 53 -20.66 31.49 -25.82
CA TYR A 53 -21.53 32.42 -25.11
C TYR A 53 -21.20 33.89 -25.46
N PRO A 54 -22.18 34.76 -25.75
CA PRO A 54 -23.63 34.61 -25.54
C PRO A 54 -24.42 34.07 -26.74
N ASP A 55 -23.82 33.90 -27.90
CA ASP A 55 -24.51 33.46 -29.11
C ASP A 55 -24.98 32.00 -28.99
N GLU A 56 -24.15 31.17 -28.35
CA GLU A 56 -24.48 29.79 -27.98
C GLU A 56 -24.59 29.66 -26.46
N TRP A 57 -25.73 29.16 -25.99
CA TRP A 57 -26.07 29.21 -24.56
C TRP A 57 -26.68 27.92 -24.01
N PHE A 58 -26.91 26.90 -24.87
CA PHE A 58 -27.32 25.56 -24.43
C PHE A 58 -26.41 24.48 -25.03
N PRO A 59 -25.91 23.52 -24.21
CA PRO A 59 -24.91 22.57 -24.66
C PRO A 59 -25.53 21.39 -25.41
N SER A 60 -24.79 20.84 -26.38
CA SER A 60 -25.16 19.58 -27.05
C SER A 60 -24.98 18.38 -26.12
N VAL A 61 -25.64 17.26 -26.42
CA VAL A 61 -25.55 16.01 -25.66
C VAL A 61 -24.11 15.53 -25.64
N SER A 62 -23.45 15.47 -26.81
CA SER A 62 -22.06 15.01 -26.94
C SER A 62 -21.08 15.84 -26.10
N ALA A 63 -21.20 17.17 -26.13
CA ALA A 63 -20.36 18.06 -25.32
C ALA A 63 -20.58 17.86 -23.81
N THR A 64 -21.82 17.56 -23.41
CA THR A 64 -22.21 17.38 -22.01
C THR A 64 -21.70 16.07 -21.41
N ILE A 65 -21.58 15.00 -22.22
CA ILE A 65 -21.28 13.65 -21.71
C ILE A 65 -19.89 13.12 -22.08
N GLY A 66 -19.23 13.72 -23.09
CA GLY A 66 -17.96 13.23 -23.63
C GLY A 66 -16.73 14.02 -23.20
N ASP A 67 -16.84 15.33 -23.01
CA ASP A 67 -15.66 16.21 -23.11
C ASP A 67 -14.89 16.40 -21.80
N ARG A 68 -15.57 16.31 -20.64
CA ARG A 68 -15.04 16.85 -19.38
C ARG A 68 -15.38 16.01 -18.14
N TYR A 69 -14.43 15.96 -17.22
CA TYR A 69 -14.63 15.45 -15.85
C TYR A 69 -15.11 16.59 -14.95
N PRO A 70 -16.09 16.38 -14.02
CA PRO A 70 -16.68 15.09 -13.62
C PRO A 70 -18.00 14.69 -14.30
N GLU A 71 -18.62 15.53 -15.13
CA GLU A 71 -19.91 15.25 -15.78
C GLU A 71 -19.90 13.98 -16.64
N ARG A 72 -18.80 13.71 -17.36
CA ARG A 72 -18.56 12.45 -18.08
C ARG A 72 -18.63 11.23 -17.15
N SER A 73 -18.01 11.30 -15.98
CA SER A 73 -18.00 10.19 -15.02
C SER A 73 -19.39 9.94 -14.43
N VAL A 74 -20.18 11.00 -14.21
CA VAL A 74 -21.57 10.89 -13.77
C VAL A 74 -22.42 10.19 -14.84
N PHE A 75 -22.28 10.58 -16.11
CA PHE A 75 -22.94 9.90 -17.22
C PHE A 75 -22.58 8.41 -17.29
N MET A 76 -21.27 8.10 -17.32
CA MET A 76 -20.75 6.73 -17.41
C MET A 76 -21.22 5.83 -16.27
N LEU A 77 -21.30 6.35 -15.04
CA LEU A 77 -21.78 5.60 -13.88
C LEU A 77 -23.25 5.21 -14.04
N PHE A 78 -24.12 6.16 -14.37
CA PHE A 78 -25.55 5.87 -14.49
C PHE A 78 -25.89 5.02 -15.73
N ILE A 79 -25.13 5.14 -16.82
CA ILE A 79 -25.23 4.20 -17.95
C ILE A 79 -24.75 2.79 -17.55
N ALA A 80 -23.68 2.67 -16.75
CA ALA A 80 -23.24 1.39 -16.20
C ALA A 80 -24.36 0.71 -15.40
N LEU A 81 -25.02 1.48 -14.53
CA LEU A 81 -26.15 1.01 -13.73
C LEU A 81 -27.36 0.64 -14.60
N THR A 82 -27.57 1.34 -15.71
CA THR A 82 -28.64 1.07 -16.69
C THR A 82 -28.44 -0.25 -17.43
N SER A 83 -27.20 -0.75 -17.56
CA SER A 83 -26.87 -1.96 -18.34
C SER A 83 -27.66 -3.21 -17.91
N GLY A 84 -27.70 -3.51 -16.62
CA GLY A 84 -28.43 -4.65 -16.06
C GLY A 84 -29.94 -4.60 -16.38
N PRO A 85 -30.65 -3.52 -15.98
CA PRO A 85 -32.04 -3.29 -16.35
C PRO A 85 -32.27 -3.32 -17.87
N ARG A 86 -31.32 -2.82 -18.68
CA ARG A 86 -31.43 -2.83 -20.15
C ARG A 86 -31.44 -4.24 -20.72
N PHE A 87 -30.47 -5.07 -20.35
CA PHE A 87 -30.44 -6.46 -20.80
C PHE A 87 -31.66 -7.25 -20.30
N ALA A 88 -32.10 -6.99 -19.07
CA ALA A 88 -33.32 -7.58 -18.53
C ALA A 88 -34.57 -7.14 -19.32
N LEU A 89 -34.66 -5.87 -19.73
CA LEU A 89 -35.76 -5.35 -20.56
C LEU A 89 -35.80 -6.05 -21.92
N VAL A 90 -34.65 -6.17 -22.61
CA VAL A 90 -34.56 -6.88 -23.90
C VAL A 90 -34.93 -8.36 -23.73
N GLY A 91 -34.46 -9.00 -22.65
CA GLY A 91 -34.77 -10.40 -22.35
C GLY A 91 -36.25 -10.62 -22.07
N LEU A 92 -36.88 -9.77 -21.25
CA LEU A 92 -38.32 -9.83 -20.99
C LEU A 92 -39.14 -9.54 -22.25
N TRP A 93 -38.71 -8.61 -23.08
CA TRP A 93 -39.35 -8.32 -24.36
C TRP A 93 -39.35 -9.54 -25.28
N TYR A 94 -38.22 -10.25 -25.35
CA TYR A 94 -38.14 -11.51 -26.08
C TYR A 94 -39.09 -12.58 -25.52
N VAL A 95 -39.12 -12.75 -24.20
CA VAL A 95 -40.02 -13.72 -23.54
C VAL A 95 -41.49 -13.41 -23.83
N LEU A 96 -41.87 -12.13 -23.74
CA LEU A 96 -43.23 -11.67 -24.03
C LEU A 96 -43.65 -11.90 -25.48
N THR A 97 -42.74 -11.71 -26.42
CA THR A 97 -43.05 -11.73 -27.87
C THR A 97 -42.78 -13.08 -28.53
N ARG A 98 -42.16 -14.04 -27.81
CA ARG A 98 -41.85 -15.38 -28.34
C ARG A 98 -43.12 -16.13 -28.74
N ARG A 99 -43.18 -16.54 -30.01
CA ARG A 99 -44.25 -17.40 -30.55
C ARG A 99 -43.65 -18.68 -31.16
N PRO A 100 -44.33 -19.84 -31.06
CA PRO A 100 -43.93 -21.02 -31.82
C PRO A 100 -43.93 -20.68 -33.32
N ASN A 101 -42.88 -21.07 -34.05
CA ASN A 101 -42.70 -20.86 -35.49
C ASN A 101 -42.48 -19.42 -35.98
N SER A 102 -42.02 -18.48 -35.14
CA SER A 102 -41.59 -17.13 -35.57
C SER A 102 -40.14 -16.85 -35.21
N SER A 103 -39.34 -16.40 -36.19
CA SER A 103 -37.94 -15.97 -36.01
C SER A 103 -37.81 -14.49 -35.65
N LEU A 104 -38.85 -13.68 -35.92
CA LEU A 104 -38.82 -12.23 -35.72
C LEU A 104 -38.51 -11.81 -34.26
N PRO A 105 -39.12 -12.41 -33.21
CA PRO A 105 -38.77 -12.11 -31.82
C PRO A 105 -37.29 -12.37 -31.48
N LYS A 106 -36.70 -13.44 -32.04
CA LYS A 106 -35.28 -13.76 -31.84
C LYS A 106 -34.37 -12.74 -32.52
N PHE A 107 -34.72 -12.34 -33.75
CA PHE A 107 -34.00 -11.31 -34.47
C PHE A 107 -34.03 -9.97 -33.72
N ILE A 108 -35.20 -9.53 -33.26
CA ILE A 108 -35.35 -8.28 -32.50
C ILE A 108 -34.61 -8.33 -31.16
N ALA A 109 -34.63 -9.47 -30.46
CA ALA A 109 -33.80 -9.65 -29.26
C ALA A 109 -32.30 -9.48 -29.56
N GLY A 110 -31.81 -10.05 -30.67
CA GLY A 110 -30.44 -9.86 -31.14
C GLY A 110 -30.11 -8.39 -31.45
N VAL A 111 -31.01 -7.69 -32.16
CA VAL A 111 -30.88 -6.24 -32.43
C VAL A 111 -30.85 -5.44 -31.13
N GLY A 112 -31.67 -5.78 -30.14
CA GLY A 112 -31.69 -5.13 -28.82
C GLY A 112 -30.40 -5.33 -28.02
N ILE A 113 -29.82 -6.53 -28.06
CA ILE A 113 -28.51 -6.82 -27.46
C ILE A 113 -27.42 -6.03 -28.17
N PHE A 114 -27.39 -6.07 -29.51
CA PHE A 114 -26.42 -5.33 -30.31
C PHE A 114 -26.49 -3.83 -30.02
N ARG A 115 -27.69 -3.24 -30.01
CA ARG A 115 -27.92 -1.83 -29.65
C ARG A 115 -27.47 -1.51 -28.22
N THR A 116 -27.62 -2.45 -27.28
CA THR A 116 -27.15 -2.25 -25.90
C THR A 116 -25.62 -2.25 -25.82
N LEU A 117 -24.95 -3.14 -26.57
CA LEU A 117 -23.49 -3.20 -26.63
C LEU A 117 -22.89 -1.98 -27.33
N THR A 118 -23.46 -1.54 -28.44
CA THR A 118 -22.99 -0.34 -29.14
C THR A 118 -23.24 0.94 -28.33
N CYS A 119 -24.30 0.98 -27.51
CA CYS A 119 -24.50 2.04 -26.52
C CYS A 119 -23.35 2.12 -25.52
N GLY A 120 -22.95 0.98 -24.96
CA GLY A 120 -21.76 0.89 -24.10
C GLY A 120 -20.49 1.31 -24.85
N GLY A 121 -20.36 0.89 -26.12
CA GLY A 121 -19.26 1.25 -27.00
C GLY A 121 -19.03 2.76 -27.07
N TRP A 122 -20.01 3.55 -27.50
CA TRP A 122 -19.84 5.00 -27.62
C TRP A 122 -19.88 5.73 -26.26
N THR A 123 -20.43 5.10 -25.21
CA THR A 123 -20.38 5.65 -23.84
C THR A 123 -18.97 5.59 -23.24
N TYR A 124 -18.27 4.46 -23.40
CA TYR A 124 -16.97 4.22 -22.77
C TYR A 124 -15.77 4.49 -23.68
N VAL A 125 -15.95 4.40 -25.00
CA VAL A 125 -15.01 4.95 -25.98
C VAL A 125 -15.53 6.34 -26.34
N THR A 126 -15.03 7.36 -25.66
CA THR A 126 -15.52 8.73 -25.88
C THR A 126 -14.89 9.38 -27.10
N SER A 127 -15.54 10.41 -27.64
CA SER A 127 -15.03 11.21 -28.77
C SER A 127 -13.66 11.83 -28.50
N THR A 128 -13.31 12.08 -27.23
CA THR A 128 -12.00 12.58 -26.83
C THR A 128 -10.92 11.50 -26.79
N ASP A 129 -11.30 10.23 -26.55
CA ASP A 129 -10.33 9.13 -26.42
C ASP A 129 -10.02 8.50 -27.78
N ASP A 130 -11.06 8.24 -28.59
CA ASP A 130 -10.94 7.68 -29.95
C ASP A 130 -12.19 8.06 -30.76
N HIS A 131 -12.06 9.10 -31.59
CA HIS A 131 -13.16 9.67 -32.36
C HIS A 131 -13.74 8.67 -33.38
N ASP A 132 -12.90 7.85 -34.01
CA ASP A 132 -13.32 6.94 -35.07
C ASP A 132 -14.15 5.78 -34.51
N TRP A 133 -13.69 5.14 -33.43
CA TRP A 133 -14.45 4.08 -32.78
C TRP A 133 -15.72 4.60 -32.11
N HIS A 134 -15.68 5.80 -31.52
CA HIS A 134 -16.86 6.46 -30.96
C HIS A 134 -17.96 6.61 -32.02
N ASP A 135 -17.62 7.17 -33.19
CA ASP A 135 -18.56 7.38 -34.28
C ASP A 135 -19.10 6.06 -34.84
N ILE A 136 -18.24 5.04 -34.99
CA ILE A 136 -18.67 3.70 -35.43
C ILE A 136 -19.73 3.13 -34.48
N PHE A 137 -19.52 3.21 -33.17
CA PHE A 137 -20.48 2.72 -32.19
C PHE A 137 -21.77 3.54 -32.16
N MET A 138 -21.68 4.87 -32.26
CA MET A 138 -22.84 5.75 -32.30
C MET A 138 -23.69 5.52 -33.56
N ILE A 139 -23.08 5.47 -34.74
CA ILE A 139 -23.77 5.18 -36.01
C ILE A 139 -24.39 3.78 -35.96
N SER A 140 -23.67 2.78 -35.46
CA SER A 140 -24.18 1.42 -35.31
C SER A 140 -25.41 1.36 -34.39
N TYR A 141 -25.42 2.14 -33.32
CA TYR A 141 -26.57 2.30 -32.42
C TYR A 141 -27.78 2.93 -33.13
N LEU A 142 -27.57 4.03 -33.85
CA LEU A 142 -28.64 4.73 -34.58
C LEU A 142 -29.22 3.85 -35.69
N VAL A 143 -28.38 3.16 -36.46
CA VAL A 143 -28.82 2.21 -37.50
C VAL A 143 -29.61 1.06 -36.89
N ALA A 144 -29.17 0.50 -35.75
CA ALA A 144 -29.88 -0.56 -35.05
C ALA A 144 -31.21 -0.10 -34.41
N THR A 145 -31.39 1.21 -34.20
CA THR A 145 -32.62 1.78 -33.61
C THR A 145 -33.82 1.62 -34.55
N LEU A 146 -33.61 1.67 -35.87
CA LEU A 146 -34.68 1.47 -36.86
C LEU A 146 -35.29 0.05 -36.82
N PRO A 147 -34.52 -1.05 -36.99
CA PRO A 147 -35.07 -2.41 -36.90
C PRO A 147 -35.58 -2.72 -35.48
N TRP A 148 -34.98 -2.18 -34.43
CA TRP A 148 -35.51 -2.30 -33.06
C TRP A 148 -36.92 -1.69 -32.95
N THR A 149 -37.08 -0.45 -33.40
CA THR A 149 -38.34 0.30 -33.30
C THR A 149 -39.46 -0.35 -34.11
N ILE A 150 -39.18 -0.69 -35.38
CA ILE A 150 -40.14 -1.37 -36.27
C ILE A 150 -40.49 -2.74 -35.71
N GLY A 151 -39.48 -3.48 -35.24
CA GLY A 151 -39.66 -4.80 -34.63
C GLY A 151 -40.53 -4.78 -33.38
N CYS A 152 -40.27 -3.84 -32.47
CA CYS A 152 -41.08 -3.65 -31.27
C CYS A 152 -42.52 -3.26 -31.62
N LEU A 153 -42.74 -2.38 -32.60
CA LEU A 153 -44.10 -2.03 -33.07
C LEU A 153 -44.83 -3.21 -33.70
N ALA A 154 -44.14 -4.03 -34.50
CA ALA A 154 -44.72 -5.21 -35.15
C ALA A 154 -45.05 -6.34 -34.16
N LEU A 155 -44.25 -6.47 -33.10
CA LEU A 155 -44.41 -7.51 -32.08
C LEU A 155 -45.24 -7.08 -30.86
N SER A 156 -45.61 -5.79 -30.78
CA SER A 156 -46.36 -5.23 -29.65
C SER A 156 -47.65 -6.03 -29.39
N PRO A 157 -47.92 -6.46 -28.15
CA PRO A 157 -49.20 -7.04 -27.76
C PRO A 157 -50.36 -6.10 -28.07
N GLN A 158 -51.60 -6.62 -28.18
CA GLN A 158 -52.81 -5.84 -28.45
C GLN A 158 -53.23 -4.95 -27.26
N ASN A 159 -52.39 -4.00 -26.88
CA ASN A 159 -52.65 -2.98 -25.89
C ASN A 159 -52.70 -1.62 -26.59
N ALA A 160 -53.91 -1.06 -26.71
CA ALA A 160 -54.16 0.18 -27.45
C ALA A 160 -53.34 1.36 -26.90
N THR A 161 -53.12 1.42 -25.58
CA THR A 161 -52.37 2.48 -24.91
C THR A 161 -50.87 2.36 -25.20
N ALA A 162 -50.28 1.17 -25.08
CA ALA A 162 -48.86 0.95 -25.37
C ALA A 162 -48.53 1.21 -26.85
N ILE A 163 -49.38 0.72 -27.78
CA ILE A 163 -49.21 0.96 -29.22
C ILE A 163 -49.34 2.46 -29.55
N LYS A 164 -50.29 3.17 -28.93
CA LYS A 164 -50.46 4.61 -29.11
C LYS A 164 -49.18 5.37 -28.73
N TYR A 165 -48.65 5.14 -27.52
CA TYR A 165 -47.44 5.82 -27.06
C TYR A 165 -46.20 5.44 -27.86
N ARG A 166 -46.01 4.15 -28.21
CA ARG A 166 -44.89 3.73 -29.08
C ARG A 166 -44.94 4.41 -30.45
N LYS A 167 -46.13 4.52 -31.07
CA LYS A 167 -46.29 5.25 -32.34
C LYS A 167 -45.99 6.74 -32.21
N ILE A 168 -46.44 7.37 -31.12
CA ILE A 168 -46.17 8.78 -30.85
C ILE A 168 -44.66 9.01 -30.66
N PHE A 169 -43.99 8.23 -29.80
CA PHE A 169 -42.57 8.40 -29.53
C PHE A 169 -41.71 8.05 -30.74
N ALA A 170 -41.98 6.93 -31.43
CA ALA A 170 -41.26 6.57 -32.66
C ALA A 170 -41.47 7.61 -33.76
N GLY A 171 -42.73 8.03 -33.99
CA GLY A 171 -43.05 9.05 -34.98
C GLY A 171 -42.37 10.39 -34.66
N SER A 172 -42.38 10.80 -33.39
CA SER A 172 -41.71 12.03 -32.94
C SER A 172 -40.20 11.93 -33.06
N PHE A 173 -39.60 10.77 -32.76
CA PHE A 173 -38.16 10.53 -32.90
C PHE A 173 -37.72 10.73 -34.35
N PHE A 174 -38.37 10.04 -35.30
CA PHE A 174 -38.03 10.19 -36.72
C PHE A 174 -38.39 11.56 -37.29
N ALA A 175 -39.48 12.19 -36.83
CA ALA A 175 -39.83 13.56 -37.23
C ALA A 175 -38.79 14.58 -36.77
N THR A 176 -38.21 14.38 -35.57
CA THR A 176 -37.18 15.27 -34.99
C THR A 176 -35.84 15.22 -35.75
N LEU A 177 -35.56 14.14 -36.49
CA LEU A 177 -34.36 14.06 -37.33
C LEU A 177 -34.33 15.12 -38.43
N VAL A 178 -35.49 15.51 -38.97
CA VAL A 178 -35.57 16.51 -40.06
C VAL A 178 -35.07 17.88 -39.62
N PRO A 179 -35.62 18.53 -38.57
CA PRO A 179 -35.08 19.79 -38.08
C PRO A 179 -33.68 19.64 -37.48
N LEU A 180 -33.33 18.50 -36.86
CA LEU A 180 -31.96 18.24 -36.39
C LEU A 180 -30.95 18.36 -37.53
N ILE A 181 -31.16 17.66 -38.65
CA ILE A 181 -30.25 17.71 -39.81
C ILE A 181 -30.20 19.11 -40.40
N TYR A 182 -31.34 19.80 -40.50
CA TYR A 182 -31.39 21.17 -40.99
C TYR A 182 -30.50 22.10 -40.15
N PHE A 183 -30.69 22.11 -38.82
CA PHE A 183 -29.89 22.95 -37.93
C PHE A 183 -28.43 22.48 -37.81
N PHE A 184 -28.17 21.18 -37.99
CA PHE A 184 -26.80 20.65 -38.13
C PHE A 184 -26.06 21.33 -39.29
N ILE A 185 -26.71 21.41 -40.46
CA ILE A 185 -26.15 22.08 -41.65
C ILE A 185 -26.01 23.58 -41.40
N GLN A 186 -26.99 24.23 -40.76
CA GLN A 186 -26.91 25.66 -40.44
C GLN A 186 -25.72 25.99 -39.54
N HIS A 187 -25.41 25.17 -38.53
CA HIS A 187 -24.29 25.43 -37.64
C HIS A 187 -22.93 24.98 -38.20
N LYS A 188 -22.83 23.81 -38.85
CA LYS A 188 -21.54 23.29 -39.38
C LYS A 188 -21.14 23.92 -40.71
N VAL A 189 -22.08 24.05 -41.65
CA VAL A 189 -21.79 24.46 -43.02
C VAL A 189 -22.00 25.96 -43.20
N HIS A 190 -23.16 26.46 -42.79
CA HIS A 190 -23.50 27.88 -42.97
C HIS A 190 -23.03 28.78 -41.82
N ARG A 191 -22.51 28.20 -40.72
CA ARG A 191 -21.92 28.91 -39.58
C ARG A 191 -22.84 30.01 -39.03
N VAL A 192 -24.12 29.71 -38.90
CA VAL A 192 -25.11 30.66 -38.36
C VAL A 192 -25.03 30.67 -36.82
N ALA A 193 -24.82 31.85 -36.23
CA ALA A 193 -24.80 32.03 -34.78
C ALA A 193 -26.16 31.63 -34.14
N GLY A 194 -26.12 30.86 -33.06
CA GLY A 194 -27.30 30.35 -32.33
C GLY A 194 -27.91 29.07 -32.93
N ALA A 195 -27.46 28.64 -34.11
CA ALA A 195 -27.96 27.41 -34.74
C ALA A 195 -27.53 26.14 -33.99
N TYR A 196 -26.39 26.16 -33.29
CA TYR A 196 -25.91 25.02 -32.50
C TYR A 196 -26.78 24.80 -31.26
N THR A 197 -27.20 25.86 -30.58
CA THR A 197 -28.15 25.80 -29.46
C THR A 197 -29.50 25.19 -29.90
N ILE A 198 -30.02 25.58 -31.07
CA ILE A 198 -31.26 25.01 -31.60
C ILE A 198 -31.07 23.53 -31.98
N TYR A 199 -29.94 23.19 -32.60
CA TYR A 199 -29.54 21.81 -32.87
C TYR A 199 -29.50 20.97 -31.58
N ALA A 200 -28.89 21.48 -30.52
CA ALA A 200 -28.77 20.82 -29.23
C ALA A 200 -30.15 20.45 -28.66
N PHE A 201 -31.16 21.33 -28.73
CA PHE A 201 -32.51 20.99 -28.26
C PHE A 201 -33.12 19.79 -28.99
N PHE A 202 -32.90 19.66 -30.30
CA PHE A 202 -33.37 18.50 -31.06
C PHE A 202 -32.57 17.24 -30.74
N GLU A 203 -31.27 17.36 -30.47
CA GLU A 203 -30.42 16.25 -30.04
C GLU A 203 -30.86 15.69 -28.68
N TRP A 204 -31.05 16.56 -27.69
CA TRP A 204 -31.61 16.20 -26.38
C TRP A 204 -33.00 15.58 -26.52
N SER A 205 -33.85 16.10 -27.42
CA SER A 205 -35.17 15.54 -27.69
C SER A 205 -35.11 14.12 -28.23
N LEU A 206 -34.16 13.79 -29.11
CA LEU A 206 -33.99 12.42 -29.63
C LEU A 206 -33.67 11.44 -28.51
N VAL A 207 -32.74 11.78 -27.63
CA VAL A 207 -32.38 10.94 -26.48
C VAL A 207 -33.59 10.71 -25.57
N LEU A 208 -34.33 11.77 -25.26
CA LEU A 208 -35.49 11.67 -24.38
C LEU A 208 -36.59 10.77 -24.98
N LEU A 209 -36.85 10.92 -26.27
CA LEU A 209 -37.84 10.13 -27.02
C LEU A 209 -37.43 8.66 -27.15
N ASP A 210 -36.15 8.39 -27.30
CA ASP A 210 -35.62 7.04 -27.43
C ASP A 210 -35.75 6.24 -26.12
N VAL A 211 -35.37 6.85 -24.99
CA VAL A 211 -35.60 6.28 -23.66
C VAL A 211 -37.11 6.13 -23.38
N ALA A 212 -37.92 7.11 -23.78
CA ALA A 212 -39.37 7.07 -23.61
C ALA A 212 -40.03 5.93 -24.41
N PHE A 213 -39.53 5.64 -25.61
CA PHE A 213 -40.00 4.53 -26.43
C PHE A 213 -39.83 3.18 -25.70
N ASP A 214 -38.68 2.97 -25.07
CA ASP A 214 -38.42 1.76 -24.30
C ASP A 214 -39.15 1.76 -22.94
N ALA A 215 -39.41 2.93 -22.35
CA ALA A 215 -40.19 3.08 -21.12
C ALA A 215 -41.64 2.56 -21.26
N VAL A 216 -42.21 2.57 -22.48
CA VAL A 216 -43.57 2.02 -22.74
C VAL A 216 -43.70 0.54 -22.32
N THR A 217 -42.58 -0.20 -22.27
CA THR A 217 -42.57 -1.58 -21.75
C THR A 217 -43.12 -1.70 -20.35
N MET A 218 -43.17 -0.65 -19.53
CA MET A 218 -43.81 -0.67 -18.21
C MET A 218 -45.30 -1.07 -18.25
N ILE A 219 -46.02 -0.65 -19.30
CA ILE A 219 -47.45 -0.95 -19.51
C ILE A 219 -47.63 -2.40 -19.94
N GLU A 220 -46.62 -2.98 -20.57
CA GLU A 220 -46.64 -4.36 -21.06
C GLU A 220 -46.17 -5.31 -19.96
N PHE A 221 -45.12 -4.94 -19.23
CA PHE A 221 -44.52 -5.72 -18.13
C PHE A 221 -45.30 -5.66 -16.83
N GLN A 222 -46.27 -4.76 -16.66
CA GLN A 222 -47.15 -4.78 -15.48
C GLN A 222 -47.95 -6.10 -15.35
N HIS A 223 -48.12 -6.82 -16.46
CA HIS A 223 -48.79 -8.12 -16.51
C HIS A 223 -47.81 -9.31 -16.38
N PHE A 224 -46.53 -9.05 -16.16
CA PHE A 224 -45.51 -10.06 -15.92
C PHE A 224 -45.13 -10.11 -14.44
N GLU A 225 -45.15 -11.31 -13.87
CA GLU A 225 -44.55 -11.60 -12.57
C GLU A 225 -43.34 -12.51 -12.77
N ILE A 226 -42.18 -12.07 -12.27
CA ILE A 226 -40.97 -12.91 -12.26
C ILE A 226 -40.98 -13.67 -10.95
N VAL A 227 -41.10 -14.99 -11.06
CA VAL A 227 -41.12 -15.92 -9.93
C VAL A 227 -39.80 -16.68 -9.90
N ILE A 228 -39.02 -16.48 -8.84
CA ILE A 228 -37.77 -17.22 -8.62
C ILE A 228 -38.13 -18.48 -7.82
N LYS A 229 -38.08 -19.66 -8.47
CA LYS A 229 -38.38 -20.96 -7.83
C LYS A 229 -37.10 -21.74 -7.51
N ASP A 230 -37.03 -22.29 -6.30
CA ASP A 230 -36.02 -23.28 -5.94
C ASP A 230 -36.49 -24.68 -6.36
N VAL A 231 -36.13 -25.05 -7.59
CA VAL A 231 -36.58 -26.30 -8.22
C VAL A 231 -35.87 -27.54 -7.62
N ARG A 232 -34.74 -27.36 -6.93
CA ARG A 232 -33.94 -28.47 -6.38
C ARG A 232 -33.89 -28.51 -4.86
N GLY A 233 -34.58 -27.59 -4.18
CA GLY A 233 -34.60 -27.51 -2.72
C GLY A 233 -33.24 -27.21 -2.10
N LEU A 234 -32.34 -26.53 -2.83
CA LEU A 234 -31.01 -26.14 -2.33
C LEU A 234 -31.09 -25.20 -1.12
N SER A 235 -32.19 -24.44 -1.01
CA SER A 235 -32.51 -23.62 0.16
C SER A 235 -32.95 -24.44 1.38
N ARG A 236 -33.20 -25.75 1.22
CA ARG A 236 -33.49 -26.71 2.30
C ARG A 236 -32.38 -27.76 2.44
N VAL A 237 -31.25 -27.40 3.04
CA VAL A 237 -30.26 -28.43 3.46
C VAL A 237 -30.27 -28.58 4.97
N ALA A 238 -31.18 -29.42 5.45
CA ALA A 238 -31.06 -30.15 6.71
C ALA A 238 -31.24 -31.65 6.46
N GLY A 239 -30.13 -32.37 6.33
CA GLY A 239 -30.06 -33.82 6.57
C GLY A 239 -30.03 -34.77 5.36
N SER A 240 -28.85 -35.18 4.92
CA SER A 240 -28.48 -36.61 4.74
C SER A 240 -26.99 -36.73 4.41
N LYS A 241 -26.29 -37.67 5.06
CA LYS A 241 -24.84 -37.91 5.00
C LYS A 241 -24.48 -38.93 3.93
N SER A 242 -23.39 -38.70 3.21
CA SER A 242 -22.36 -39.72 2.89
C SER A 242 -21.21 -39.11 2.08
N VAL A 243 -19.98 -39.36 2.55
CA VAL A 243 -18.63 -39.43 1.91
C VAL A 243 -18.15 -38.24 1.04
N SER A 244 -19.04 -37.43 0.50
CA SER A 244 -18.82 -36.04 0.04
C SER A 244 -18.65 -35.03 1.19
N ASP A 245 -18.74 -35.51 2.44
CA ASP A 245 -18.87 -34.71 3.65
C ASP A 245 -17.65 -33.83 3.97
N ALA A 246 -16.43 -34.15 3.54
CA ALA A 246 -15.24 -33.33 3.84
C ALA A 246 -15.18 -32.03 3.00
N VAL A 247 -15.62 -32.09 1.74
CA VAL A 247 -15.69 -30.91 0.85
C VAL A 247 -16.99 -30.14 1.10
N GLN A 248 -18.07 -30.84 1.46
CA GLN A 248 -19.36 -30.22 1.77
C GLN A 248 -19.44 -29.60 3.18
N GLU A 249 -18.69 -30.10 4.19
CA GLU A 249 -18.59 -29.46 5.51
C GLU A 249 -17.89 -28.10 5.44
N LYS A 250 -16.81 -27.97 4.64
CA LYS A 250 -16.14 -26.67 4.41
C LYS A 250 -17.09 -25.66 3.78
N ASN A 251 -17.87 -26.06 2.78
CA ASN A 251 -18.87 -25.20 2.14
C ASN A 251 -20.05 -24.86 3.07
N LYS A 252 -20.43 -25.75 4.01
CA LYS A 252 -21.44 -25.46 5.04
C LYS A 252 -20.94 -24.49 6.11
N GLU A 253 -19.68 -24.58 6.53
CA GLU A 253 -19.09 -23.65 7.51
C GLU A 253 -18.87 -22.25 6.91
N LEU A 254 -18.38 -22.19 5.66
CA LEU A 254 -18.26 -20.94 4.92
C LEU A 254 -19.64 -20.32 4.67
N GLY A 255 -20.62 -21.12 4.21
CA GLY A 255 -22.00 -20.68 4.00
C GLY A 255 -22.69 -20.24 5.30
N ALA A 256 -22.49 -20.96 6.40
CA ALA A 256 -23.03 -20.60 7.71
C ALA A 256 -22.48 -19.25 8.20
N THR A 257 -21.19 -18.98 7.97
CA THR A 257 -20.51 -17.73 8.34
C THR A 257 -21.21 -16.50 7.73
N PHE A 258 -21.65 -16.59 6.48
CA PHE A 258 -22.31 -15.48 5.77
C PHE A 258 -23.85 -15.53 5.76
N SER A 259 -24.47 -16.56 6.35
CA SER A 259 -25.93 -16.78 6.32
C SER A 259 -26.74 -15.95 7.34
N GLY A 260 -26.08 -15.31 8.30
CA GLY A 260 -26.75 -14.52 9.34
C GLY A 260 -27.12 -13.10 8.90
N ALA A 261 -28.22 -12.54 9.42
CA ALA A 261 -28.58 -11.14 9.17
C ALA A 261 -27.48 -10.16 9.64
N PHE A 262 -27.08 -9.26 8.74
CA PHE A 262 -26.05 -8.24 8.99
C PHE A 262 -26.45 -7.30 10.14
N SER A 263 -25.49 -6.94 11.00
CA SER A 263 -25.67 -5.99 12.10
C SER A 263 -24.54 -4.97 12.11
N TRP A 264 -24.91 -3.69 11.96
CA TRP A 264 -23.98 -2.55 12.08
C TRP A 264 -23.27 -2.51 13.42
N ALA A 265 -23.97 -2.81 14.51
CA ALA A 265 -23.36 -2.87 15.83
C ALA A 265 -22.26 -3.95 15.88
N GLY A 266 -22.52 -5.14 15.32
CA GLY A 266 -21.54 -6.22 15.25
C GLY A 266 -20.29 -5.87 14.45
N LEU A 267 -20.46 -5.17 13.32
CA LEU A 267 -19.35 -4.65 12.53
C LEU A 267 -18.54 -3.60 13.30
N ILE A 268 -19.20 -2.66 13.99
CA ILE A 268 -18.53 -1.63 14.81
C ILE A 268 -17.71 -2.26 15.94
N TYR A 269 -18.24 -3.29 16.62
CA TYR A 269 -17.48 -4.02 17.63
C TYR A 269 -16.24 -4.71 17.04
N ALA A 270 -16.38 -5.38 15.90
CA ALA A 270 -15.24 -6.02 15.23
C ALA A 270 -14.19 -4.99 14.77
N ALA A 271 -14.63 -3.85 14.23
CA ALA A 271 -13.75 -2.76 13.81
C ALA A 271 -13.00 -2.15 15.00
N ALA A 272 -13.68 -1.93 16.13
CA ALA A 272 -13.06 -1.44 17.36
C ALA A 272 -11.99 -2.42 17.89
N ASP A 273 -12.25 -3.73 17.82
CA ASP A 273 -11.27 -4.76 18.20
C ASP A 273 -10.04 -4.74 17.29
N VAL A 274 -10.25 -4.66 15.97
CA VAL A 274 -9.17 -4.57 14.98
C VAL A 274 -8.34 -3.32 15.21
N TYR A 275 -8.98 -2.19 15.49
CA TYR A 275 -8.31 -0.93 15.76
C TYR A 275 -7.46 -0.99 17.04
N ASN A 276 -7.95 -1.63 18.10
CA ASN A 276 -7.14 -1.88 19.31
C ASN A 276 -5.89 -2.73 18.99
N GLY A 277 -6.02 -3.71 18.07
CA GLY A 277 -4.89 -4.48 17.54
C GLY A 277 -3.91 -3.60 16.76
N PHE A 278 -4.42 -2.74 15.87
CA PHE A 278 -3.64 -1.75 15.13
C PHE A 278 -2.83 -0.84 16.06
N VAL A 279 -3.43 -0.37 17.17
CA VAL A 279 -2.74 0.46 18.17
C VAL A 279 -1.60 -0.30 18.85
N PHE A 280 -1.79 -1.59 19.18
CA PHE A 280 -0.70 -2.41 19.72
C PHE A 280 0.48 -2.51 18.75
N TRP A 281 0.22 -2.84 17.47
CA TRP A 281 1.27 -2.98 16.47
C TRP A 281 1.97 -1.66 16.17
N SER A 282 1.22 -0.55 16.18
CA SER A 282 1.78 0.79 16.03
C SER A 282 2.76 1.13 17.17
N MET A 283 2.41 0.83 18.42
CA MET A 283 3.30 1.05 19.55
C MET A 283 4.51 0.09 19.53
N LEU A 284 4.30 -1.19 19.23
CA LEU A 284 5.38 -2.19 19.19
C LEU A 284 6.43 -1.84 18.13
N THR A 285 5.98 -1.45 16.93
CA THR A 285 6.88 -1.06 15.82
C THR A 285 7.57 0.27 16.06
N SER A 286 6.97 1.18 16.83
CA SER A 286 7.63 2.45 17.20
C SER A 286 8.73 2.31 18.25
N LEU A 287 8.70 1.27 19.08
CA LEU A 287 9.67 1.11 20.17
C LEU A 287 11.10 1.01 19.62
N GLY A 288 11.30 0.26 18.54
CA GLY A 288 12.61 0.14 17.88
C GLY A 288 13.17 1.51 17.52
N VAL A 289 12.37 2.30 16.79
CA VAL A 289 12.77 3.64 16.33
C VAL A 289 13.13 4.56 17.50
N CYS A 290 12.35 4.54 18.58
CA CYS A 290 12.61 5.40 19.73
C CYS A 290 13.78 4.94 20.60
N VAL A 291 14.01 3.63 20.74
CA VAL A 291 15.12 3.12 21.56
C VAL A 291 16.45 3.31 20.85
N TRP A 292 16.52 2.96 19.55
CA TRP A 292 17.79 2.91 18.83
C TRP A 292 18.31 4.28 18.41
N TYR A 293 17.49 5.32 18.44
CA TYR A 293 17.94 6.72 18.34
C TYR A 293 19.14 7.00 19.26
N PHE A 294 19.11 6.55 20.53
CA PHE A 294 20.20 6.87 21.48
C PHE A 294 21.54 6.21 21.13
N PRO A 295 21.65 4.88 20.97
CA PRO A 295 22.91 4.26 20.63
C PRO A 295 23.48 4.71 19.28
N LEU A 296 22.65 5.12 18.33
CA LEU A 296 23.12 5.66 17.04
C LEU A 296 23.75 7.05 17.22
N TRP A 297 23.14 7.93 18.02
CA TRP A 297 23.72 9.24 18.34
C TRP A 297 24.94 9.18 19.27
N HIS A 298 25.01 8.16 20.13
CA HIS A 298 26.15 7.96 21.04
C HIS A 298 27.25 7.07 20.46
N MET A 299 27.02 6.47 19.28
CA MET A 299 27.91 5.48 18.65
C MET A 299 28.33 4.37 19.63
N GLY A 300 27.36 3.84 20.39
CA GLY A 300 27.61 2.84 21.43
C GLY A 300 26.43 2.62 22.38
N ILE A 301 26.56 1.67 23.32
CA ILE A 301 25.50 1.33 24.28
C ILE A 301 25.23 2.51 25.22
N SER A 302 24.01 3.04 25.17
CA SER A 302 23.57 4.20 25.94
C SER A 302 22.94 3.87 27.31
N GLY A 303 22.53 2.62 27.50
CA GLY A 303 21.75 2.14 28.65
C GLY A 303 20.23 2.19 28.42
N TYR A 304 19.75 3.01 27.48
CA TYR A 304 18.32 3.07 27.13
C TYR A 304 17.82 1.79 26.43
N GLU A 305 18.73 0.98 25.87
CA GLU A 305 18.42 -0.30 25.22
C GLU A 305 17.73 -1.27 26.19
N ALA A 306 17.94 -1.12 27.50
CA ALA A 306 17.23 -1.88 28.53
C ALA A 306 15.70 -1.75 28.44
N LEU A 307 15.17 -0.65 27.88
CA LEU A 307 13.72 -0.47 27.68
C LEU A 307 13.09 -1.44 26.68
N VAL A 308 13.89 -2.14 25.85
CA VAL A 308 13.39 -3.28 25.05
C VAL A 308 12.68 -4.31 25.94
N MET A 309 13.12 -4.44 27.20
CA MET A 309 12.52 -5.34 28.19
C MET A 309 11.12 -4.92 28.66
N CYS A 310 10.59 -3.75 28.29
CA CYS A 310 9.25 -3.32 28.69
C CYS A 310 8.14 -4.28 28.23
N THR A 311 8.37 -5.09 27.19
CA THR A 311 7.40 -6.06 26.67
C THR A 311 7.19 -7.28 27.58
N VAL A 312 8.09 -7.54 28.56
CA VAL A 312 8.03 -8.74 29.43
C VAL A 312 7.07 -8.60 30.61
N THR A 313 6.33 -7.48 30.72
CA THR A 313 5.32 -7.26 31.78
C THR A 313 4.31 -8.38 31.99
N PRO A 314 3.98 -9.26 31.01
CA PRO A 314 3.10 -10.39 31.29
C PRO A 314 3.61 -11.32 32.40
N PHE A 315 4.90 -11.32 32.78
CA PHE A 315 5.39 -12.00 33.99
C PHE A 315 4.60 -11.62 35.26
N PHE A 316 4.10 -10.37 35.36
CA PHE A 316 3.26 -9.94 36.48
C PHE A 316 1.94 -10.70 36.56
N LEU A 317 1.44 -11.28 35.46
CA LEU A 317 0.28 -12.18 35.48
C LEU A 317 0.60 -13.54 36.13
N GLY A 318 1.85 -13.81 36.51
CA GLY A 318 2.21 -14.93 37.38
C GLY A 318 1.78 -14.71 38.84
N ILE A 319 1.66 -13.45 39.25
CA ILE A 319 1.27 -13.04 40.60
C ILE A 319 -0.26 -12.99 40.67
N LYS A 320 -0.88 -13.90 41.44
CA LYS A 320 -2.34 -14.07 41.45
C LYS A 320 -3.15 -12.78 41.71
N PRO A 321 -2.80 -11.92 42.71
CA PRO A 321 -3.50 -10.66 42.92
C PRO A 321 -3.43 -9.70 41.72
N LEU A 322 -2.24 -9.57 41.10
CA LEU A 322 -2.06 -8.71 39.93
C LEU A 322 -2.80 -9.27 38.72
N ARG A 323 -2.73 -10.59 38.49
CA ARG A 323 -3.49 -11.26 37.44
C ARG A 323 -5.00 -10.99 37.59
N TYR A 324 -5.54 -11.10 38.80
CA TYR A 324 -6.94 -10.79 39.07
C TYR A 324 -7.28 -9.33 38.73
N LEU A 325 -6.45 -8.39 39.20
CA LEU A 325 -6.63 -6.96 38.95
C LEU A 325 -6.63 -6.63 37.46
N VAL A 326 -5.61 -7.09 36.72
CA VAL A 326 -5.45 -6.81 35.29
C VAL A 326 -6.57 -7.45 34.47
N THR A 327 -6.91 -8.72 34.74
CA THR A 327 -7.97 -9.41 33.99
C THR A 327 -9.35 -8.82 34.25
N ARG A 328 -9.61 -8.33 35.47
CA ARG A 328 -10.88 -7.66 35.84
C ARG A 328 -11.00 -6.27 35.23
N TYR A 329 -9.91 -5.49 35.22
CA TYR A 329 -9.89 -4.10 34.76
C TYR A 329 -9.08 -3.93 33.47
N VAL A 330 -9.19 -4.87 32.53
CA VAL A 330 -8.37 -4.87 31.32
C VAL A 330 -8.54 -3.60 30.48
N TRP A 331 -9.75 -3.01 30.50
CA TRP A 331 -10.06 -1.74 29.85
C TRP A 331 -9.17 -0.60 30.35
N PHE A 332 -8.87 -0.56 31.66
CA PHE A 332 -8.04 0.46 32.26
C PHE A 332 -6.59 0.34 31.79
N PHE A 333 -6.05 -0.87 31.69
CA PHE A 333 -4.70 -1.11 31.17
C PHE A 333 -4.57 -0.79 29.67
N HIS A 334 -5.61 -1.04 28.88
CA HIS A 334 -5.67 -0.56 27.49
C HIS A 334 -5.73 0.98 27.41
N LEU A 335 -6.41 1.67 28.33
CA LEU A 335 -6.37 3.14 28.38
C LEU A 335 -5.01 3.67 28.80
N LEU A 336 -4.35 3.04 29.79
CA LEU A 336 -2.99 3.40 30.18
C LEU A 336 -2.00 3.21 29.02
N SER A 337 -2.20 2.21 28.16
CA SER A 337 -1.30 2.01 27.02
C SER A 337 -1.31 3.17 26.02
N LEU A 338 -2.38 3.98 25.99
CA LEU A 338 -2.45 5.16 25.13
C LEU A 338 -1.41 6.24 25.47
N SER A 339 -0.72 6.15 26.61
CA SER A 339 0.46 6.98 26.88
C SER A 339 1.50 6.88 25.77
N GLY A 340 1.63 5.70 25.13
CA GLY A 340 2.57 5.50 24.03
C GLY A 340 2.18 6.28 22.77
N LEU A 341 0.88 6.43 22.49
CA LEU A 341 0.40 7.28 21.40
C LEU A 341 0.50 8.76 21.77
N LEU A 342 0.27 9.13 23.03
CA LEU A 342 0.42 10.50 23.55
C LEU A 342 1.88 10.99 23.57
N ALA A 343 2.86 10.09 23.40
CA ALA A 343 4.27 10.44 23.43
C ALA A 343 4.69 11.47 22.36
N PHE A 344 3.91 11.64 21.28
CA PHE A 344 4.11 12.72 20.31
C PHE A 344 3.94 14.13 20.91
N LEU A 345 3.31 14.28 22.08
CA LEU A 345 3.22 15.58 22.77
C LEU A 345 4.50 15.92 23.55
N THR A 346 5.42 14.97 23.67
CA THR A 346 6.69 15.19 24.39
C THR A 346 7.71 15.86 23.48
N THR A 347 8.41 16.84 24.02
CA THR A 347 9.40 17.63 23.29
C THR A 347 10.80 17.03 23.33
N THR A 348 11.09 16.11 24.26
CA THR A 348 12.42 15.51 24.40
C THR A 348 12.43 14.02 24.01
N PRO A 349 13.46 13.56 23.27
CA PRO A 349 13.67 12.15 22.94
C PRO A 349 13.49 11.18 24.13
N VAL A 350 14.06 11.54 25.28
CA VAL A 350 14.06 10.69 26.50
C VAL A 350 12.64 10.48 27.02
N ASN A 351 11.86 11.56 27.17
CA ASN A 351 10.49 11.47 27.68
C ASN A 351 9.59 10.72 26.69
N ARG A 352 9.82 10.90 25.38
CA ARG A 352 9.12 10.15 24.33
C ARG A 352 9.35 8.65 24.50
N LEU A 353 10.60 8.24 24.62
CA LEU A 353 10.96 6.84 24.79
C LEU A 353 10.33 6.23 26.06
N PHE A 354 10.40 6.90 27.21
CA PHE A 354 9.78 6.39 28.43
C PHE A 354 8.25 6.28 28.33
N ALA A 355 7.57 7.24 27.68
CA ALA A 355 6.13 7.20 27.46
C ALA A 355 5.71 6.04 26.53
N VAL A 356 6.48 5.80 25.47
CA VAL A 356 6.31 4.66 24.55
C VAL A 356 6.56 3.34 25.28
N GLY A 357 7.66 3.24 26.03
CA GLY A 357 8.01 2.06 26.81
C GLY A 357 6.94 1.71 27.85
N PHE A 358 6.45 2.71 28.61
CA PHE A 358 5.34 2.51 29.55
C PHE A 358 4.06 2.09 28.83
N GLY A 359 3.70 2.76 27.73
CA GLY A 359 2.51 2.45 26.95
C GLY A 359 2.51 1.02 26.42
N LEU A 360 3.60 0.61 25.80
CA LEU A 360 3.78 -0.75 25.30
C LEU A 360 3.77 -1.79 26.42
N SER A 361 4.40 -1.49 27.56
CA SER A 361 4.38 -2.35 28.75
C SER A 361 2.96 -2.64 29.23
N MET A 362 2.09 -1.63 29.25
CA MET A 362 0.68 -1.77 29.61
C MET A 362 -0.09 -2.54 28.53
N SER A 363 0.24 -2.32 27.26
CA SER A 363 -0.39 -3.00 26.13
C SER A 363 -0.09 -4.50 26.11
N CYS A 364 1.17 -4.91 26.29
CA CYS A 364 1.56 -6.32 26.38
C CYS A 364 0.83 -7.04 27.54
N LEU A 365 0.72 -6.35 28.68
CA LEU A 365 0.00 -6.84 29.85
C LEU A 365 -1.50 -7.00 29.57
N ALA A 366 -2.13 -5.99 28.96
CA ALA A 366 -3.56 -5.97 28.63
C ALA A 366 -3.95 -7.02 27.58
N TRP A 367 -3.17 -7.18 26.51
CA TRP A 367 -3.43 -8.19 25.48
C TRP A 367 -3.24 -9.61 26.02
N SER A 368 -2.18 -9.86 26.79
CA SER A 368 -1.97 -11.16 27.44
C SER A 368 -3.10 -11.51 28.41
N ALA A 369 -3.58 -10.52 29.17
CA ALA A 369 -4.72 -10.69 30.06
C ALA A 369 -6.04 -10.91 29.29
N THR A 370 -6.24 -10.23 28.15
CA THR A 370 -7.40 -10.40 27.27
C THR A 370 -7.46 -11.82 26.70
N PHE A 371 -6.38 -12.32 26.11
CA PHE A 371 -6.32 -13.69 25.59
C PHE A 371 -6.54 -14.72 26.71
N PHE A 372 -5.94 -14.50 27.87
CA PHE A 372 -6.12 -15.37 29.02
C PHE A 372 -7.56 -15.36 29.55
N ALA A 373 -8.22 -14.20 29.64
CA ALA A 373 -9.58 -14.08 30.15
C ALA A 373 -10.61 -14.76 29.23
N GLU A 374 -10.41 -14.69 27.91
CA GLU A 374 -11.34 -15.24 26.91
C GLU A 374 -11.13 -16.75 26.65
N ARG A 375 -10.13 -17.39 27.25
CA ARG A 375 -9.79 -18.82 26.99
C ARG A 375 -10.91 -19.81 27.28
N SER A 376 -11.85 -19.44 28.15
CA SER A 376 -13.03 -20.25 28.49
C SER A 376 -14.12 -20.19 27.41
N GLN A 377 -14.06 -19.20 26.51
CA GLN A 377 -15.00 -18.94 25.42
C GLN A 377 -14.28 -18.97 24.06
N PRO A 378 -14.10 -20.16 23.44
CA PRO A 378 -13.27 -20.33 22.25
C PRO A 378 -13.58 -19.35 21.10
N HIS A 379 -14.85 -19.06 20.84
CA HIS A 379 -15.25 -18.13 19.77
C HIS A 379 -14.85 -16.67 20.05
N ARG A 380 -14.92 -16.22 21.30
CA ARG A 380 -14.47 -14.87 21.66
C ARG A 380 -12.97 -14.75 21.59
N LEU A 381 -12.24 -15.76 22.09
CA LEU A 381 -10.79 -15.83 21.97
C LEU A 381 -10.36 -15.79 20.49
N GLU A 382 -10.99 -16.59 19.63
CA GLU A 382 -10.76 -16.56 18.18
C GLU A 382 -10.98 -15.15 17.61
N GLY A 383 -12.07 -14.47 17.98
CA GLY A 383 -12.33 -13.08 17.57
C GLY A 383 -11.25 -12.10 18.02
N ARG A 384 -10.78 -12.18 19.27
CA ARG A 384 -9.69 -11.33 19.80
C ARG A 384 -8.38 -11.56 19.05
N ILE A 385 -8.03 -12.81 18.79
CA ILE A 385 -6.79 -13.16 18.08
C ILE A 385 -6.89 -12.73 16.61
N THR A 386 -8.05 -12.95 15.97
CA THR A 386 -8.31 -12.48 14.61
C THR A 386 -8.17 -10.97 14.52
N ALA A 387 -8.76 -10.23 15.46
CA ALA A 387 -8.65 -8.79 15.54
C ALA A 387 -7.20 -8.31 15.73
N PHE A 388 -6.43 -8.99 16.59
CA PHE A 388 -5.01 -8.71 16.79
C PHE A 388 -4.18 -8.93 15.50
N SER A 389 -4.46 -10.03 14.77
CA SER A 389 -3.79 -10.34 13.50
C SER A 389 -4.20 -9.39 12.37
N ILE A 390 -5.49 -9.04 12.24
CA ILE A 390 -5.95 -8.02 11.28
C ILE A 390 -5.41 -6.65 11.67
N GLY A 391 -5.22 -6.36 12.96
CA GLY A 391 -4.56 -5.15 13.43
C GLY A 391 -3.15 -4.97 12.86
N LEU A 392 -2.37 -6.05 12.70
CA LEU A 392 -1.09 -6.01 11.99
C LEU A 392 -1.28 -5.67 10.52
N ILE A 393 -2.20 -6.38 9.84
CA ILE A 393 -2.51 -6.12 8.42
C ILE A 393 -2.93 -4.66 8.23
N ALA A 394 -3.79 -4.13 9.11
CA ALA A 394 -4.21 -2.73 9.09
C ALA A 394 -3.03 -1.79 9.32
N SER A 395 -2.07 -2.13 10.19
CA SER A 395 -0.85 -1.35 10.41
C SER A 395 0.04 -1.35 9.17
N SER A 396 0.22 -2.50 8.53
CA SER A 396 1.00 -2.63 7.30
C SER A 396 0.32 -1.96 6.10
N VAL A 397 -1.01 -1.99 6.00
CA VAL A 397 -1.80 -1.24 5.00
C VAL A 397 -1.69 0.27 5.24
N ALA A 398 -1.74 0.71 6.50
CA ALA A 398 -1.53 2.12 6.83
C ALA A 398 -0.11 2.55 6.43
N LYS A 399 0.92 1.80 6.81
CA LYS A 399 2.29 2.07 6.36
C LYS A 399 2.38 2.07 4.82
N PHE A 400 1.76 1.11 4.14
CA PHE A 400 1.69 1.11 2.68
C PHE A 400 0.95 2.33 2.09
N ALA A 401 -0.01 2.93 2.79
CA ALA A 401 -0.67 4.15 2.34
C ALA A 401 0.13 5.43 2.65
N PHE A 402 1.02 5.39 3.64
CA PHE A 402 1.79 6.53 4.15
C PHE A 402 3.30 6.31 3.96
N TRP A 403 3.72 5.85 2.78
CA TRP A 403 5.13 5.65 2.40
C TRP A 403 5.98 4.97 3.48
N THR A 404 5.49 3.85 4.00
CA THR A 404 6.08 3.01 5.05
C THR A 404 6.13 3.62 6.46
N ASN A 405 5.68 4.86 6.66
CA ASN A 405 5.51 5.43 8.00
C ASN A 405 4.14 5.08 8.57
N ASN A 406 4.08 4.74 9.86
CA ASN A 406 2.78 4.60 10.53
C ASN A 406 2.32 5.98 11.00
N PRO A 407 1.15 6.46 10.55
CA PRO A 407 0.73 7.84 10.79
C PRO A 407 0.44 8.15 12.27
N ILE A 408 0.34 7.15 13.15
CA ILE A 408 0.12 7.36 14.59
C ILE A 408 1.35 7.09 15.44
N TRP A 409 2.52 6.90 14.82
CA TRP A 409 3.78 6.74 15.54
C TRP A 409 4.15 7.99 16.34
N PRO A 410 4.83 7.82 17.49
CA PRO A 410 5.23 8.91 18.37
C PRO A 410 6.31 9.84 17.77
N ILE A 411 6.99 9.42 16.71
CA ILE A 411 7.96 10.21 15.92
C ILE A 411 7.29 11.05 14.81
N MET A 412 5.96 11.00 14.73
CA MET A 412 5.17 11.75 13.76
C MET A 412 4.42 12.90 14.46
N HIS A 413 4.16 13.96 13.70
CA HIS A 413 3.34 15.11 14.04
C HIS A 413 2.69 15.68 12.78
N GLU A 414 1.79 16.64 12.95
CA GLU A 414 0.96 17.20 11.86
C GLU A 414 1.80 17.67 10.64
N GLU A 415 2.90 18.38 10.87
CA GLU A 415 3.77 18.91 9.81
C GLU A 415 4.56 17.84 9.03
N ASN A 416 4.79 16.64 9.60
CA ASN A 416 5.50 15.54 8.91
C ASN A 416 4.58 14.36 8.54
N GLY A 417 3.26 14.60 8.50
CA GLY A 417 2.27 13.61 8.04
C GLY A 417 1.58 12.79 9.16
N GLY A 418 1.82 13.13 10.42
CA GLY A 418 1.25 12.45 11.59
C GLY A 418 -0.25 12.72 11.80
N TRP A 419 -1.01 11.65 12.07
CA TRP A 419 -2.43 11.65 12.42
C TRP A 419 -2.66 11.28 13.89
N ASN A 420 -1.69 11.59 14.76
CA ASN A 420 -1.66 11.15 16.17
C ASN A 420 -2.93 11.52 16.95
N LYS A 421 -3.45 12.76 16.78
CA LYS A 421 -4.67 13.23 17.45
C LYS A 421 -5.89 12.39 17.04
N THR A 422 -6.09 12.20 15.74
CA THR A 422 -7.18 11.37 15.19
C THR A 422 -7.03 9.93 15.64
N GLY A 423 -5.82 9.38 15.55
CA GLY A 423 -5.51 8.02 15.98
C GLY A 423 -5.84 7.79 17.45
N LEU A 424 -5.47 8.73 18.32
CA LEU A 424 -5.75 8.68 19.75
C LEU A 424 -7.26 8.71 20.04
N ILE A 425 -8.03 9.58 19.39
CA ILE A 425 -9.49 9.66 19.57
C ILE A 425 -10.16 8.35 19.16
N VAL A 426 -9.79 7.81 17.99
CA VAL A 426 -10.32 6.52 17.52
C VAL A 426 -9.89 5.39 18.45
N ALA A 427 -8.68 5.42 19.00
CA ALA A 427 -8.20 4.45 19.98
C ALA A 427 -9.01 4.47 21.28
N LEU A 428 -9.27 5.66 21.83
CA LEU A 428 -10.10 5.86 23.03
C LEU A 428 -11.49 5.25 22.83
N ILE A 429 -12.15 5.62 21.73
CA ILE A 429 -13.50 5.10 21.40
C ILE A 429 -13.45 3.57 21.22
N SER A 430 -12.46 3.07 20.49
CA SER A 430 -12.31 1.64 20.19
C SER A 430 -12.10 0.82 21.45
N ILE A 431 -11.26 1.28 22.39
CA ILE A 431 -11.05 0.60 23.69
C ILE A 431 -12.34 0.59 24.50
N LEU A 432 -13.05 1.72 24.58
CA LEU A 432 -14.32 1.82 25.31
C LEU A 432 -15.43 0.97 24.71
N ILE A 433 -15.36 0.61 23.42
CA ILE A 433 -16.31 -0.30 22.76
C ILE A 433 -15.88 -1.76 22.94
N SER A 434 -14.63 -2.06 22.59
CA SER A 434 -14.01 -3.38 22.55
C SER A 434 -14.02 -4.09 23.91
N THR A 435 -13.83 -3.34 24.99
CA THR A 435 -13.68 -3.91 26.35
C THR A 435 -14.97 -4.03 27.15
N ARG A 436 -16.12 -3.54 26.65
CA ARG A 436 -17.43 -3.67 27.32
C ARG A 436 -17.92 -5.10 27.46
N SER A 437 -17.50 -5.97 26.54
CA SER A 437 -17.99 -7.35 26.43
C SER A 437 -16.99 -8.39 26.92
N THR A 438 -15.81 -8.00 27.39
CA THR A 438 -14.79 -8.94 27.87
C THR A 438 -15.37 -9.76 29.03
N ALA A 439 -15.05 -11.05 29.11
CA ALA A 439 -15.51 -11.97 30.16
C ALA A 439 -14.97 -11.64 31.57
N SER A 440 -14.58 -10.38 31.83
CA SER A 440 -13.74 -9.87 32.91
C SER A 440 -14.41 -9.81 34.28
N ALA A 441 -15.08 -10.89 34.72
CA ALA A 441 -15.50 -11.03 36.11
C ALA A 441 -14.31 -11.25 37.08
N GLY A 442 -13.07 -11.28 36.58
CA GLY A 442 -11.87 -11.64 37.35
C GLY A 442 -11.80 -13.12 37.74
N ALA A 443 -12.77 -13.94 37.31
CA ALA A 443 -12.81 -15.36 37.60
C ALA A 443 -11.78 -16.10 36.73
N ASP A 444 -10.95 -16.93 37.36
CA ASP A 444 -9.92 -17.74 36.70
C ASP A 444 -10.54 -19.01 36.08
N ILE A 445 -11.40 -18.83 35.07
CA ILE A 445 -12.14 -19.94 34.44
C ILE A 445 -11.24 -20.71 33.48
N PRO A 446 -11.05 -22.04 33.64
CA PRO A 446 -10.19 -22.82 32.78
C PRO A 446 -10.69 -22.88 31.33
N ALA A 447 -9.77 -23.11 30.40
CA ALA A 447 -10.13 -23.32 28.99
C ALA A 447 -10.95 -24.61 28.82
N GLN A 448 -11.80 -24.68 27.79
CA GLN A 448 -12.58 -25.88 27.52
C GLN A 448 -11.68 -27.04 27.10
N GLY A 449 -11.95 -28.24 27.65
CA GLY A 449 -11.18 -29.47 27.40
C GLY A 449 -9.82 -29.53 28.13
N PRO A 450 -9.12 -30.67 28.06
CA PRO A 450 -7.82 -30.83 28.72
C PRO A 450 -6.78 -29.87 28.13
N THR A 451 -5.84 -29.37 28.94
CA THR A 451 -4.66 -28.65 28.45
C THR A 451 -3.48 -29.63 28.38
N LYS A 452 -3.06 -29.99 27.16
CA LYS A 452 -1.87 -30.81 26.89
C LYS A 452 -0.79 -29.97 26.22
N GLY A 453 0.41 -30.53 26.11
CA GLY A 453 1.58 -29.83 25.55
C GLY A 453 2.38 -29.05 26.60
N SER A 454 3.60 -28.66 26.22
CA SER A 454 4.51 -27.93 27.11
C SER A 454 4.24 -26.43 27.01
N SER A 455 4.06 -25.79 28.18
CA SER A 455 3.94 -24.32 28.27
C SER A 455 5.20 -23.58 27.79
N VAL A 456 6.40 -24.19 27.94
CA VAL A 456 7.67 -23.61 27.48
C VAL A 456 7.73 -23.61 25.96
N PHE A 457 7.41 -24.74 25.32
CA PHE A 457 7.38 -24.82 23.86
C PHE A 457 6.25 -23.99 23.24
N ALA A 458 5.12 -23.83 23.94
CA ALA A 458 4.10 -22.86 23.54
C ALA A 458 4.62 -21.40 23.62
N SER A 459 5.50 -21.11 24.59
CA SER A 459 6.14 -19.78 24.70
C SER A 459 7.09 -19.53 23.54
N PHE A 460 7.92 -20.51 23.16
CA PHE A 460 8.78 -20.42 21.97
C PHE A 460 7.96 -20.27 20.69
N GLY A 461 6.89 -21.05 20.53
CA GLY A 461 5.98 -20.90 19.39
C GLY A 461 5.39 -19.50 19.25
N LEU A 462 4.94 -18.92 20.37
CA LEU A 462 4.43 -17.56 20.40
C LEU A 462 5.52 -16.52 20.13
N ALA A 463 6.71 -16.67 20.72
CA ALA A 463 7.84 -15.79 20.49
C ALA A 463 8.26 -15.76 19.02
N GLY A 464 8.43 -16.94 18.41
CA GLY A 464 8.81 -17.09 17.01
C GLY A 464 7.78 -16.48 16.06
N VAL A 465 6.47 -16.69 16.30
CA VAL A 465 5.43 -16.12 15.43
C VAL A 465 5.30 -14.61 15.60
N LEU A 466 5.41 -14.07 16.82
CA LEU A 466 5.40 -12.63 17.07
C LEU A 466 6.62 -11.95 16.46
N PHE A 467 7.80 -12.59 16.57
CA PHE A 467 9.02 -12.11 15.93
C PHE A 467 8.86 -12.11 14.41
N ALA A 468 8.41 -13.20 13.78
CA ALA A 468 8.17 -13.27 12.34
C ALA A 468 7.18 -12.21 11.84
N MET A 469 6.07 -12.02 12.58
CA MET A 469 5.08 -10.99 12.30
C MET A 469 5.67 -9.58 12.37
N HIS A 470 6.56 -9.32 13.33
CA HIS A 470 7.20 -8.01 13.47
C HIS A 470 8.33 -7.80 12.46
N SER A 471 9.30 -8.73 12.36
CA SER A 471 10.50 -8.56 11.53
C SER A 471 10.23 -8.63 10.03
N LEU A 472 9.19 -9.36 9.60
CA LEU A 472 8.96 -9.60 8.17
C LEU A 472 7.66 -9.01 7.63
N LEU A 473 6.63 -8.83 8.47
CA LEU A 473 5.26 -8.53 8.02
C LEU A 473 4.70 -7.20 8.52
N SER A 474 5.45 -6.43 9.31
CA SER A 474 5.04 -5.11 9.80
C SER A 474 5.22 -4.00 8.77
N ASP A 475 5.76 -4.30 7.61
CA ASP A 475 5.71 -3.50 6.39
C ASP A 475 5.61 -4.43 5.17
N SER A 476 4.95 -3.97 4.12
CA SER A 476 4.74 -4.79 2.91
C SER A 476 5.99 -4.96 2.05
N SER A 477 6.98 -4.08 2.21
CA SER A 477 8.19 -4.01 1.39
C SER A 477 9.44 -4.59 2.07
N THR A 478 9.40 -4.97 3.35
CA THR A 478 10.55 -5.56 4.05
C THR A 478 11.10 -6.78 3.32
N MET A 479 10.29 -7.80 3.04
CA MET A 479 10.80 -8.99 2.32
C MET A 479 11.11 -8.73 0.83
N ILE A 480 10.59 -7.63 0.25
CA ILE A 480 10.97 -7.19 -1.10
C ILE A 480 12.41 -6.67 -1.10
N SER A 481 12.79 -5.89 -0.07
CA SER A 481 14.16 -5.39 0.07
C SER A 481 15.20 -6.52 0.22
N TRP A 482 14.82 -7.66 0.81
CA TRP A 482 15.73 -8.82 0.97
C TRP A 482 16.13 -9.46 -0.37
N VAL A 483 15.27 -9.34 -1.38
CA VAL A 483 15.43 -9.99 -2.69
C VAL A 483 15.77 -8.99 -3.80
N TRP A 484 16.01 -7.73 -3.42
CA TRP A 484 16.43 -6.64 -4.29
C TRP A 484 17.94 -6.74 -4.59
N GLU A 485 18.29 -6.48 -5.85
CA GLU A 485 19.69 -6.56 -6.35
C GLU A 485 19.96 -5.44 -7.40
N GLY A 486 19.19 -4.34 -7.38
CA GLY A 486 19.40 -3.21 -8.30
C GLY A 486 18.75 -3.35 -9.69
N TYR A 487 19.32 -2.61 -10.65
CA TYR A 487 18.86 -2.47 -12.04
C TYR A 487 19.69 -3.33 -13.01
N PRO A 488 19.10 -3.83 -14.12
CA PRO A 488 17.67 -3.74 -14.47
C PRO A 488 16.80 -4.51 -13.47
N VAL A 489 15.60 -3.98 -13.18
CA VAL A 489 14.69 -4.56 -12.19
C VAL A 489 14.26 -5.97 -12.63
N ARG A 490 14.71 -6.98 -11.88
CA ARG A 490 14.37 -8.41 -12.13
C ARG A 490 13.43 -9.00 -11.09
N GLY A 491 13.11 -8.25 -10.04
CA GLY A 491 12.32 -8.71 -8.89
C GLY A 491 11.08 -7.86 -8.64
N PRO A 492 10.39 -8.11 -7.51
CA PRO A 492 9.31 -7.25 -7.06
C PRO A 492 9.80 -5.83 -6.72
N LEU A 493 8.85 -4.89 -6.71
CA LEU A 493 9.01 -3.49 -6.31
C LEU A 493 8.09 -3.21 -5.13
N ALA A 494 8.46 -2.29 -4.24
CA ALA A 494 7.62 -1.92 -3.10
C ALA A 494 6.17 -1.60 -3.52
N VAL A 495 6.00 -0.82 -4.59
CA VAL A 495 4.72 -0.57 -5.27
C VAL A 495 4.82 -1.08 -6.72
N PRO A 496 3.83 -1.85 -7.22
CA PRO A 496 2.60 -2.29 -6.57
C PRO A 496 2.74 -3.59 -5.76
N HIS A 497 3.90 -4.27 -5.81
CA HIS A 497 4.00 -5.67 -5.39
C HIS A 497 3.91 -5.90 -3.87
N GLY A 498 4.06 -4.86 -3.05
CA GLY A 498 3.76 -4.92 -1.61
C GLY A 498 2.33 -5.42 -1.31
N THR A 499 1.37 -5.20 -2.23
CA THR A 499 0.02 -5.75 -2.13
C THR A 499 -0.02 -7.28 -2.14
N LEU A 500 0.92 -7.95 -2.79
CA LEU A 500 1.01 -9.41 -2.80
C LEU A 500 1.39 -9.94 -1.41
N THR A 501 2.27 -9.23 -0.70
CA THR A 501 2.60 -9.54 0.70
C THR A 501 1.36 -9.42 1.59
N LEU A 502 0.61 -8.31 1.44
CA LEU A 502 -0.63 -8.07 2.20
C LEU A 502 -1.69 -9.14 1.91
N PHE A 503 -1.90 -9.49 0.64
CA PHE A 503 -2.80 -10.56 0.25
C PHE A 503 -2.38 -11.92 0.80
N ALA A 504 -1.06 -12.23 0.82
CA ALA A 504 -0.55 -13.45 1.43
C ALA A 504 -0.80 -13.49 2.94
N MET A 505 -0.69 -12.34 3.63
CA MET A 505 -1.06 -12.23 5.05
C MET A 505 -2.56 -12.51 5.26
N GLY A 506 -3.43 -11.92 4.45
CA GLY A 506 -4.88 -12.15 4.49
C GLY A 506 -5.26 -13.60 4.20
N LEU A 507 -4.67 -14.19 3.14
CA LEU A 507 -4.86 -15.60 2.78
C LEU A 507 -4.39 -16.53 3.90
N GLY A 508 -3.21 -16.27 4.48
CA GLY A 508 -2.69 -17.01 5.62
C GLY A 508 -3.65 -16.99 6.80
N LEU A 509 -4.10 -15.80 7.20
CA LEU A 509 -5.07 -15.67 8.28
C LEU A 509 -6.37 -16.45 8.00
N MET A 510 -6.88 -16.40 6.77
CA MET A 510 -8.06 -17.19 6.37
C MET A 510 -7.81 -18.69 6.48
N ILE A 511 -6.63 -19.19 6.07
CA ILE A 511 -6.26 -20.61 6.27
C ILE A 511 -6.22 -20.94 7.76
N GLY A 512 -5.66 -20.06 8.60
CA GLY A 512 -5.67 -20.18 10.06
C GLY A 512 -7.06 -20.36 10.67
N LEU A 513 -8.05 -19.62 10.17
CA LEU A 513 -9.41 -19.62 10.68
C LEU A 513 -10.27 -20.78 10.14
N PHE A 514 -10.15 -21.10 8.85
CA PHE A 514 -11.02 -22.09 8.18
C PHE A 514 -10.38 -23.47 7.98
N ALA A 515 -9.06 -23.59 8.17
CA ALA A 515 -8.33 -24.85 8.08
C ALA A 515 -7.35 -25.04 9.26
N PRO A 516 -7.81 -24.93 10.52
CA PRO A 516 -6.93 -24.96 11.70
C PRO A 516 -6.09 -26.23 11.82
N ASN A 517 -6.60 -27.38 11.33
CA ASN A 517 -5.87 -28.65 11.30
C ASN A 517 -4.68 -28.63 10.32
N LEU A 518 -4.80 -27.91 9.21
CA LEU A 518 -3.71 -27.71 8.26
C LEU A 518 -2.65 -26.78 8.88
N SER A 519 -3.09 -25.67 9.50
CA SER A 519 -2.21 -24.69 10.13
C SER A 519 -1.31 -25.24 11.24
N ARG A 520 -1.82 -26.23 11.99
CA ARG A 520 -1.05 -26.93 13.04
C ARG A 520 -0.24 -28.13 12.55
N SER A 521 -0.25 -28.43 11.25
CA SER A 521 0.39 -29.64 10.73
C SER A 521 1.89 -29.47 10.49
N TRP A 522 2.66 -30.53 10.71
CA TRP A 522 4.08 -30.58 10.36
C TRP A 522 4.34 -30.38 8.86
N ALA A 523 3.42 -30.84 8.01
CA ALA A 523 3.53 -30.66 6.56
C ALA A 523 3.49 -29.17 6.18
N PHE A 524 2.54 -28.41 6.73
CA PHE A 524 2.44 -26.99 6.42
C PHE A 524 3.56 -26.16 7.06
N TYR A 525 4.01 -26.55 8.27
CA TYR A 525 5.26 -26.03 8.83
C TYR A 525 6.45 -26.26 7.90
N GLY A 526 6.60 -27.47 7.34
CA GLY A 526 7.64 -27.79 6.36
C GLY A 526 7.60 -26.89 5.12
N VAL A 527 6.40 -26.60 4.60
CA VAL A 527 6.21 -25.63 3.51
C VAL A 527 6.65 -24.22 3.92
N GLY A 528 6.27 -23.77 5.11
CA GLY A 528 6.74 -22.48 5.66
C GLY A 528 8.26 -22.42 5.79
N SER A 529 8.91 -23.49 6.24
CA SER A 529 10.38 -23.60 6.35
C SER A 529 11.07 -23.58 5.00
N ILE A 530 10.49 -24.20 3.96
CA ILE A 530 10.98 -24.09 2.58
C ILE A 530 10.86 -22.64 2.11
N GLY A 531 9.74 -21.97 2.38
CA GLY A 531 9.56 -20.54 2.07
C GLY A 531 10.62 -19.66 2.74
N ALA A 532 10.90 -19.90 4.02
CA ALA A 532 11.96 -19.22 4.76
C ALA A 532 13.35 -19.45 4.15
N ALA A 533 13.66 -20.69 3.76
CA ALA A 533 14.92 -21.01 3.09
C ALA A 533 15.05 -20.28 1.76
N PHE A 534 14.02 -20.30 0.91
CA PHE A 534 14.02 -19.60 -0.38
C PHE A 534 14.21 -18.09 -0.23
N LEU A 535 13.49 -17.45 0.70
CA LEU A 535 13.67 -16.02 0.98
C LEU A 535 15.11 -15.70 1.43
N THR A 536 15.73 -16.60 2.21
CA THR A 536 17.07 -16.35 2.77
C THR A 536 18.18 -16.58 1.74
N THR A 537 18.03 -17.54 0.84
CA THR A 537 19.12 -18.01 -0.05
C THR A 537 18.97 -17.62 -1.50
N THR A 538 17.83 -17.04 -1.92
CA THR A 538 17.59 -16.67 -3.32
C THR A 538 17.07 -15.24 -3.45
N SER A 539 17.37 -14.59 -4.58
CA SER A 539 16.97 -13.21 -4.88
C SER A 539 15.83 -13.13 -5.90
N HIS A 540 15.39 -11.91 -6.23
CA HIS A 540 14.36 -11.60 -7.21
C HIS A 540 13.00 -12.29 -6.92
N TRP A 541 12.22 -12.58 -7.97
CA TRP A 541 10.91 -13.24 -7.87
C TRP A 541 10.95 -14.61 -7.18
N THR A 542 12.02 -15.40 -7.37
CA THR A 542 12.16 -16.72 -6.74
C THR A 542 12.22 -16.61 -5.22
N GLY A 543 13.05 -15.69 -4.70
CA GLY A 543 13.08 -15.39 -3.27
C GLY A 543 11.76 -14.84 -2.77
N PHE A 544 11.11 -13.98 -3.56
CA PHE A 544 9.81 -13.41 -3.19
C PHE A 544 8.68 -14.45 -3.13
N TYR A 545 8.67 -15.47 -3.99
CA TYR A 545 7.72 -16.58 -3.84
C TYR A 545 7.92 -17.31 -2.50
N GLY A 546 9.18 -17.45 -2.04
CA GLY A 546 9.50 -17.91 -0.70
C GLY A 546 8.92 -17.01 0.39
N ALA A 547 9.04 -15.68 0.23
CA ALA A 547 8.45 -14.68 1.12
C ALA A 547 6.92 -14.81 1.23
N LEU A 548 6.22 -14.96 0.11
CA LEU A 548 4.75 -15.11 0.09
C LEU A 548 4.30 -16.40 0.79
N ILE A 549 5.04 -17.50 0.59
CA ILE A 549 4.79 -18.77 1.28
C ILE A 549 4.98 -18.60 2.79
N LEU A 550 6.07 -17.96 3.22
CA LEU A 550 6.37 -17.71 4.62
C LEU A 550 5.35 -16.78 5.29
N ALA A 551 4.92 -15.71 4.60
CA ALA A 551 3.87 -14.80 5.07
C ALA A 551 2.55 -15.55 5.30
N THR A 552 2.14 -16.35 4.30
CA THR A 552 0.93 -17.18 4.36
C THR A 552 1.00 -18.15 5.54
N TYR A 553 2.13 -18.83 5.73
CA TYR A 553 2.32 -19.78 6.83
C TYR A 553 2.29 -19.08 8.20
N THR A 554 3.04 -17.98 8.36
CA THR A 554 3.13 -17.22 9.62
C THR A 554 1.75 -16.74 10.06
N MET A 555 0.98 -16.14 9.16
CA MET A 555 -0.36 -15.64 9.48
C MET A 555 -1.38 -16.75 9.69
N ALA A 556 -1.20 -17.92 9.06
CA ALA A 556 -2.02 -19.10 9.33
C ALA A 556 -1.72 -19.77 10.66
N ALA A 557 -0.45 -19.76 11.10
CA ALA A 557 -0.01 -20.33 12.36
C ALA A 557 -0.39 -19.45 13.57
N ALA A 558 -0.43 -18.12 13.39
CA ALA A 558 -0.67 -17.16 14.47
C ALA A 558 -1.97 -17.45 15.28
N PRO A 559 -3.17 -17.63 14.68
CA PRO A 559 -4.37 -17.95 15.43
C PRO A 559 -4.25 -19.18 16.32
N ILE A 560 -3.59 -20.22 15.82
CA ILE A 560 -3.44 -21.51 16.48
C ILE A 560 -2.45 -21.42 17.64
N LEU A 561 -1.29 -20.82 17.41
CA LEU A 561 -0.23 -20.74 18.41
C LEU A 561 -0.60 -19.78 19.55
N ILE A 562 -1.24 -18.64 19.24
CA ILE A 562 -1.74 -17.71 20.27
C ILE A 562 -2.86 -18.36 21.09
N ALA A 563 -3.81 -19.04 20.44
CA ALA A 563 -4.88 -19.75 21.15
C ALA A 563 -4.33 -20.86 22.04
N HIS A 564 -3.32 -21.61 21.59
CA HIS A 564 -2.65 -22.64 22.39
C HIS A 564 -1.92 -22.04 23.59
N ALA A 565 -1.18 -20.94 23.40
CA ALA A 565 -0.51 -20.22 24.49
C ALA A 565 -1.50 -19.76 25.57
N ALA A 566 -2.69 -19.26 25.18
CA ALA A 566 -3.74 -18.82 26.10
C ALA A 566 -4.32 -19.93 26.99
N ARG A 567 -4.11 -21.21 26.66
CA ARG A 567 -4.54 -22.35 27.50
C ARG A 567 -3.66 -22.59 28.72
N HIS A 568 -2.45 -22.06 28.72
CA HIS A 568 -1.44 -22.24 29.77
C HIS A 568 -1.45 -21.08 30.78
N ALA A 569 -0.59 -21.16 31.81
CA ALA A 569 -0.45 -20.10 32.79
C ALA A 569 0.15 -18.84 32.15
N PRO A 570 -0.50 -17.67 32.25
CA PRO A 570 -0.22 -16.53 31.39
C PRO A 570 1.12 -15.88 31.72
N GLY A 571 1.47 -15.79 33.00
CA GLY A 571 2.76 -15.23 33.42
C GLY A 571 3.96 -16.05 32.96
N ARG A 572 3.86 -17.38 33.01
CA ARG A 572 4.91 -18.27 32.52
C ARG A 572 4.97 -18.24 30.99
N THR A 573 3.82 -18.30 30.32
CA THR A 573 3.79 -18.50 28.86
C THR A 573 3.98 -17.19 28.09
N PHE A 574 3.18 -16.15 28.34
CA PHE A 574 3.35 -14.86 27.65
C PHE A 574 4.61 -14.14 28.13
N GLY A 575 4.93 -14.19 29.43
CA GLY A 575 6.15 -13.56 29.96
C GLY A 575 7.43 -14.15 29.34
N LEU A 576 7.53 -15.49 29.31
CA LEU A 576 8.66 -16.15 28.64
C LEU A 576 8.65 -15.93 27.12
N ALA A 577 7.48 -15.88 26.48
CA ALA A 577 7.40 -15.60 25.05
C ALA A 577 7.96 -14.23 24.70
N PHE A 578 7.57 -13.17 25.43
CA PHE A 578 8.12 -11.83 25.22
C PHE A 578 9.61 -11.74 25.55
N LEU A 579 10.09 -12.47 26.57
CA LEU A 579 11.52 -12.55 26.87
C LEU A 579 12.32 -13.16 25.71
N VAL A 580 11.84 -14.28 25.15
CA VAL A 580 12.48 -14.94 24.00
C VAL A 580 12.35 -14.10 22.74
N TYR A 581 11.21 -13.45 22.54
CA TYR A 581 11.02 -12.48 21.46
C TYR A 581 12.02 -11.32 21.55
N ASN A 582 12.25 -10.76 22.74
CA ASN A 582 13.24 -9.70 22.93
C ASN A 582 14.66 -10.20 22.64
N PHE A 583 14.99 -11.43 23.03
CA PHE A 583 16.26 -12.05 22.64
C PHE A 583 16.37 -12.13 21.11
N MET A 584 15.31 -12.53 20.41
CA MET A 584 15.30 -12.54 18.94
C MET A 584 15.43 -11.15 18.31
N VAL A 585 14.81 -10.12 18.91
CA VAL A 585 14.98 -8.72 18.50
C VAL A 585 16.44 -8.30 18.65
N LEU A 586 17.08 -8.59 19.80
CA LEU A 586 18.50 -8.28 20.02
C LEU A 586 19.40 -9.09 19.09
N PHE A 587 19.11 -10.38 18.88
CA PHE A 587 19.86 -11.23 17.96
C PHE A 587 19.81 -10.69 16.52
N HIS A 588 18.64 -10.20 16.08
CA HIS A 588 18.48 -9.52 14.80
C HIS A 588 19.29 -8.22 14.68
N VAL A 589 19.65 -7.58 15.78
CA VAL A 589 20.53 -6.39 15.80
C VAL A 589 21.99 -6.79 15.80
N TRP A 590 22.35 -7.82 16.55
CA TRP A 590 23.74 -8.27 16.68
C TRP A 590 24.35 -8.71 15.35
N VAL A 591 23.56 -9.22 14.41
CA VAL A 591 24.07 -9.63 13.09
C VAL A 591 24.52 -8.46 12.20
N VAL A 592 24.14 -7.22 12.51
CA VAL A 592 24.54 -6.00 11.78
C VAL A 592 25.37 -5.05 12.64
N ALA A 593 24.97 -4.78 13.87
CA ALA A 593 25.69 -3.92 14.81
C ALA A 593 26.80 -4.68 15.57
N TYR A 594 27.39 -5.71 14.95
CA TYR A 594 28.33 -6.61 15.61
C TYR A 594 29.60 -5.90 16.10
N ALA A 595 29.99 -4.78 15.47
CA ALA A 595 31.12 -3.96 15.88
C ALA A 595 30.88 -3.23 17.23
N PHE A 596 29.62 -2.91 17.56
CA PHE A 596 29.28 -2.08 18.73
C PHE A 596 28.78 -2.88 19.94
N VAL A 597 28.45 -4.15 19.77
CA VAL A 597 27.79 -4.94 20.81
C VAL A 597 28.70 -6.05 21.34
N PRO A 598 28.88 -6.18 22.67
CA PRO A 598 29.64 -7.28 23.25
C PRO A 598 29.13 -8.65 22.80
N GLY A 599 30.02 -9.47 22.23
CA GLY A 599 29.67 -10.78 21.68
C GLY A 599 29.06 -10.76 20.26
N GLY A 600 28.81 -9.57 19.70
CA GLY A 600 28.35 -9.37 18.32
C GLY A 600 29.21 -10.09 17.27
N PRO A 601 30.56 -10.05 17.34
CA PRO A 601 31.41 -10.72 16.35
C PRO A 601 31.19 -12.24 16.23
N LEU A 602 30.61 -12.89 17.25
CA LEU A 602 30.28 -14.33 17.21
C LEU A 602 29.12 -14.66 16.27
N VAL A 603 28.30 -13.67 15.94
CA VAL A 603 27.09 -13.82 15.11
C VAL A 603 27.09 -12.87 13.92
N ARG A 604 28.25 -12.30 13.60
CA ARG A 604 28.46 -11.40 12.47
C ARG A 604 27.90 -12.03 11.19
N GLU A 605 27.06 -11.29 10.47
CA GLU A 605 26.54 -11.66 9.15
C GLU A 605 25.62 -12.93 9.12
N HIS A 606 25.13 -13.39 10.28
CA HIS A 606 24.34 -14.62 10.40
C HIS A 606 22.82 -14.41 10.44
N THR A 607 22.26 -13.74 9.43
CA THR A 607 20.78 -13.63 9.28
C THR A 607 20.12 -15.00 9.07
N ASP A 608 20.85 -15.96 8.48
CA ASP A 608 20.43 -17.35 8.34
C ASP A 608 20.19 -18.03 9.69
N TRP A 609 21.00 -17.73 10.72
CA TRP A 609 20.79 -18.24 12.07
C TRP A 609 19.56 -17.61 12.72
N VAL A 610 19.33 -16.31 12.53
CA VAL A 610 18.12 -15.62 13.02
C VAL A 610 16.86 -16.27 12.42
N MET A 611 16.85 -16.51 11.11
CA MET A 611 15.76 -17.18 10.40
C MET A 611 15.57 -18.63 10.88
N THR A 612 16.66 -19.37 11.07
CA THR A 612 16.62 -20.75 11.57
C THR A 612 16.06 -20.81 12.99
N CYS A 613 16.54 -19.94 13.89
CA CYS A 613 16.04 -19.85 15.27
C CYS A 613 14.56 -19.49 15.33
N MET A 614 14.11 -18.54 14.49
CA MET A 614 12.68 -18.19 14.36
C MET A 614 11.84 -19.39 13.95
N MET A 615 12.25 -20.12 12.90
CA MET A 615 11.50 -21.30 12.44
C MET A 615 11.52 -22.44 13.46
N LEU A 616 12.66 -22.71 14.12
CA LEU A 616 12.74 -23.71 15.20
C LEU A 616 11.82 -23.37 16.38
N GLN A 617 11.72 -22.09 16.74
CA GLN A 617 10.79 -21.61 17.78
C GLN A 617 9.34 -21.84 17.39
N ILE A 618 8.95 -21.50 16.15
CA ILE A 618 7.61 -21.80 15.60
C ILE A 618 7.37 -23.31 15.61
N GLY A 619 8.35 -24.12 15.19
CA GLY A 619 8.30 -25.59 15.20
C GLY A 619 8.11 -26.18 16.61
N ALA A 620 8.74 -25.60 17.64
CA ALA A 620 8.48 -25.98 19.04
C ALA A 620 7.02 -25.71 19.43
N GLY A 621 6.46 -24.59 18.97
CA GLY A 621 5.03 -24.28 19.09
C GLY A 621 4.15 -25.34 18.43
N VAL A 622 4.45 -25.70 17.18
CA VAL A 622 3.76 -26.74 16.40
C VAL A 622 3.82 -28.10 17.11
N PHE A 623 4.97 -28.45 17.67
CA PHE A 623 5.15 -29.66 18.49
C PHE A 623 4.24 -29.64 19.72
N SER A 624 4.20 -28.52 20.46
CA SER A 624 3.36 -28.38 21.66
C SER A 624 1.87 -28.48 21.35
N VAL A 625 1.39 -27.80 20.29
CA VAL A 625 -0.03 -27.82 19.91
C VAL A 625 -0.43 -29.16 19.27
N SER A 626 0.51 -29.89 18.66
CA SER A 626 0.25 -31.22 18.11
C SER A 626 -0.18 -32.23 19.19
N ALA A 627 0.31 -32.07 20.42
CA ALA A 627 -0.10 -32.89 21.57
C ALA A 627 -1.54 -32.59 22.05
N GLN A 628 -2.10 -31.45 21.66
CA GLN A 628 -3.46 -31.06 21.98
C GLN A 628 -4.43 -31.79 21.05
N PRO A 629 -5.45 -32.51 21.56
CA PRO A 629 -6.40 -33.19 20.68
C PRO A 629 -7.06 -32.19 19.73
N PRO A 630 -7.29 -32.56 18.45
CA PRO A 630 -8.08 -31.73 17.55
C PRO A 630 -9.46 -31.50 18.18
N VAL A 631 -10.04 -30.33 17.94
CA VAL A 631 -11.33 -29.93 18.51
C VAL A 631 -12.39 -30.95 18.07
N LEU A 632 -12.68 -31.93 18.93
CA LEU A 632 -13.79 -32.86 18.74
C LEU A 632 -15.08 -32.04 18.80
N LYS A 633 -15.89 -32.09 17.73
CA LYS A 633 -17.22 -31.45 17.61
C LYS A 633 -18.24 -31.88 18.68
N SER A 634 -17.88 -32.65 19.71
CA SER A 634 -18.77 -33.00 20.80
C SER A 634 -18.00 -33.54 22.00
N TYR A 635 -17.98 -32.80 23.10
CA TYR A 635 -17.73 -33.36 24.42
C TYR A 635 -19.00 -33.10 25.26
N LYS A 636 -19.90 -34.08 25.28
CA LYS A 636 -21.08 -34.21 26.18
C LYS A 636 -21.89 -32.92 26.48
N GLY A 637 -22.02 -32.04 25.50
CA GLY A 637 -22.91 -30.89 25.50
C GLY A 637 -22.93 -30.36 24.08
N LYS A 638 -24.10 -30.15 23.49
CA LYS A 638 -24.24 -29.67 22.10
C LYS A 638 -23.40 -28.40 21.91
N ALA A 639 -22.26 -28.50 21.22
CA ALA A 639 -21.59 -27.34 20.65
C ALA A 639 -22.43 -26.89 19.45
N VAL A 640 -23.54 -26.22 19.75
CA VAL A 640 -24.22 -25.40 18.75
C VAL A 640 -23.24 -24.27 18.47
N ILE A 641 -22.57 -24.28 17.31
CA ILE A 641 -22.05 -23.03 16.76
C ILE A 641 -23.28 -22.14 16.65
N THR A 642 -23.46 -21.23 17.62
CA THR A 642 -24.62 -20.35 17.62
C THR A 642 -24.50 -19.45 16.40
N ALA A 643 -25.61 -19.15 15.74
CA ALA A 643 -25.63 -18.24 14.58
C ALA A 643 -24.96 -16.89 14.89
N ALA A 644 -24.86 -16.50 16.16
CA ALA A 644 -24.13 -15.32 16.62
C ALA A 644 -22.59 -15.44 16.51
N ALA A 645 -22.01 -16.59 16.86
CA ALA A 645 -20.56 -16.82 16.76
C ALA A 645 -20.09 -16.91 15.30
N SER A 646 -20.87 -17.59 14.46
CA SER A 646 -20.63 -17.67 13.02
C SER A 646 -20.74 -16.29 12.34
N ARG A 647 -21.67 -15.45 12.81
CA ARG A 647 -21.81 -14.05 12.35
C ARG A 647 -20.64 -13.16 12.73
N GLN A 648 -20.05 -13.31 13.91
CA GLN A 648 -18.91 -12.47 14.34
C GLN A 648 -17.69 -12.66 13.43
N ARG A 649 -17.40 -13.91 13.02
CA ARG A 649 -16.31 -14.22 12.08
C ARG A 649 -16.48 -13.48 10.74
N SER A 650 -17.72 -13.38 10.23
CA SER A 650 -18.00 -12.68 8.96
C SER A 650 -17.56 -11.22 8.96
N TYR A 651 -17.72 -10.50 10.08
CA TYR A 651 -17.32 -9.09 10.16
C TYR A 651 -15.81 -8.89 10.07
N TYR A 652 -15.02 -9.77 10.70
CA TYR A 652 -13.56 -9.72 10.54
C TYR A 652 -13.13 -10.03 9.10
N VAL A 653 -13.81 -10.96 8.42
CA VAL A 653 -13.58 -11.22 6.99
C VAL A 653 -13.97 -10.03 6.11
N TYR A 654 -15.06 -9.33 6.42
CA TYR A 654 -15.43 -8.11 5.70
C TYR A 654 -14.39 -7.00 5.89
N ILE A 655 -13.92 -6.78 7.13
CA ILE A 655 -12.89 -5.79 7.42
C ILE A 655 -11.60 -6.14 6.68
N LEU A 656 -11.19 -7.41 6.70
CA LEU A 656 -10.03 -7.88 5.93
C LEU A 656 -10.22 -7.60 4.44
N GLY A 657 -11.38 -7.95 3.85
CA GLY A 657 -11.67 -7.68 2.45
C GLY A 657 -11.60 -6.19 2.09
N VAL A 658 -12.08 -5.31 2.97
CA VAL A 658 -11.94 -3.85 2.81
C VAL A 658 -10.47 -3.42 2.84
N LEU A 659 -9.67 -3.95 3.76
CA LEU A 659 -8.23 -3.65 3.83
C LEU A 659 -7.48 -4.11 2.57
N GLU A 660 -7.80 -5.28 2.01
CA GLU A 660 -7.23 -5.75 0.75
C GLU A 660 -7.60 -4.83 -0.42
N ILE A 661 -8.85 -4.35 -0.47
CA ILE A 661 -9.30 -3.39 -1.49
C ILE A 661 -8.55 -2.06 -1.33
N ILE A 662 -8.37 -1.57 -0.10
CA ILE A 662 -7.59 -0.36 0.17
C ILE A 662 -6.14 -0.56 -0.29
N ALA A 663 -5.53 -1.71 -0.01
CA ALA A 663 -4.17 -2.01 -0.46
C ALA A 663 -4.05 -1.96 -2.00
N VAL A 664 -5.00 -2.57 -2.73
CA VAL A 664 -5.04 -2.52 -4.20
C VAL A 664 -5.23 -1.08 -4.70
N ALA A 665 -6.13 -0.32 -4.09
CA ALA A 665 -6.36 1.09 -4.44
C ALA A 665 -5.11 1.95 -4.22
N VAL A 666 -4.43 1.77 -3.08
CA VAL A 666 -3.17 2.47 -2.77
C VAL A 666 -2.09 2.11 -3.77
N ALA A 667 -1.94 0.83 -4.13
CA ALA A 667 -0.95 0.42 -5.13
C ALA A 667 -1.21 1.01 -6.52
N TYR A 668 -2.49 1.16 -6.89
CA TYR A 668 -2.86 1.84 -8.13
C TYR A 668 -2.53 3.33 -8.07
N LEU A 669 -2.85 4.00 -6.95
CA LEU A 669 -2.60 5.44 -6.77
C LEU A 669 -1.10 5.79 -6.68
N ARG A 670 -0.29 4.91 -6.11
CA ARG A 670 1.17 5.07 -5.94
C ARG A 670 1.98 4.44 -7.09
N PHE A 671 1.34 3.97 -8.16
CA PHE A 671 2.06 3.31 -9.24
C PHE A 671 3.08 4.28 -9.88
N PRO A 672 4.38 3.92 -9.99
CA PRO A 672 5.38 4.85 -10.49
C PRO A 672 5.12 5.27 -11.94
N SER A 673 5.21 6.58 -12.23
CA SER A 673 4.98 7.13 -13.57
C SER A 673 6.18 6.95 -14.50
N TYR A 674 7.40 6.84 -13.94
CA TYR A 674 8.68 6.74 -14.65
C TYR A 674 8.92 7.83 -15.74
N ASP A 675 8.19 8.95 -15.71
CA ASP A 675 8.41 10.14 -16.55
C ASP A 675 9.00 11.26 -15.69
N TYR A 676 10.27 11.08 -15.34
CA TYR A 676 11.00 12.00 -14.49
C TYR A 676 11.86 12.94 -15.33
N LYS A 677 11.90 14.22 -14.93
CA LYS A 677 12.59 15.27 -15.67
C LYS A 677 13.62 15.97 -14.80
N PRO A 678 14.87 16.16 -15.28
CA PRO A 678 15.89 16.95 -14.60
C PRO A 678 15.50 18.43 -14.55
N TYR A 679 16.11 19.19 -13.63
CA TYR A 679 15.76 20.60 -13.41
C TYR A 679 16.22 21.53 -14.55
N HIS A 680 17.40 21.28 -15.12
CA HIS A 680 18.00 22.15 -16.15
C HIS A 680 18.42 21.37 -17.41
N PRO A 681 17.45 20.85 -18.19
CA PRO A 681 17.74 20.14 -19.43
C PRO A 681 18.36 21.03 -20.52
N GLU A 682 18.12 22.33 -20.48
CA GLU A 682 18.64 23.32 -21.43
C GLU A 682 20.16 23.49 -21.37
N THR A 683 20.76 23.31 -20.19
CA THR A 683 22.21 23.33 -19.98
C THR A 683 22.84 21.95 -19.94
N LYS A 684 22.04 20.89 -20.15
CA LYS A 684 22.46 19.49 -20.01
C LYS A 684 23.25 19.23 -18.71
N SER A 685 22.83 19.85 -17.63
CA SER A 685 23.54 19.75 -16.36
C SER A 685 22.99 18.63 -15.48
N ILE A 686 23.88 18.05 -14.68
CA ILE A 686 23.57 17.15 -13.57
C ILE A 686 23.94 17.89 -12.29
N THR A 687 22.95 18.15 -11.44
CA THR A 687 23.16 18.58 -10.06
C THR A 687 23.22 17.32 -9.19
N ALA A 688 24.42 16.93 -8.74
CA ALA A 688 24.64 15.70 -7.97
C ALA A 688 24.95 16.01 -6.49
N GLY A 689 24.27 15.34 -5.56
CA GLY A 689 24.42 15.54 -4.13
C GLY A 689 24.75 14.27 -3.34
N ILE A 690 25.34 14.43 -2.16
CA ILE A 690 25.56 13.37 -1.19
C ILE A 690 25.07 13.81 0.17
N TRP A 691 24.41 12.91 0.91
CA TRP A 691 23.95 13.21 2.25
C TRP A 691 23.88 11.97 3.16
N THR A 692 24.51 12.01 4.32
CA THR A 692 24.26 11.05 5.41
C THR A 692 23.02 11.47 6.20
N ILE A 693 21.98 10.65 6.15
CA ILE A 693 20.63 11.05 6.57
C ILE A 693 20.25 10.57 7.97
N HIS A 694 21.19 9.96 8.69
CA HIS A 694 21.04 9.49 10.06
C HIS A 694 19.70 8.76 10.29
N PHE A 695 19.42 7.80 9.40
CA PHE A 695 18.22 6.97 9.43
C PHE A 695 16.87 7.72 9.33
N SER A 696 16.88 8.92 8.73
CA SER A 696 15.70 9.80 8.56
C SER A 696 15.04 10.19 9.89
N LEU A 697 15.87 10.42 10.92
CA LEU A 697 15.47 11.00 12.19
C LEU A 697 16.21 12.31 12.39
N ASP A 698 15.51 13.35 12.84
CA ASP A 698 16.12 14.62 13.19
C ASP A 698 16.68 14.63 14.62
N ASN A 699 17.38 15.71 14.98
CA ASN A 699 18.00 15.86 16.30
C ASN A 699 17.01 15.81 17.47
N ASP A 700 15.70 15.92 17.22
CA ASP A 700 14.65 15.86 18.23
C ASP A 700 13.84 14.55 18.13
N MET A 701 14.35 13.54 17.41
CA MET A 701 13.74 12.22 17.17
C MET A 701 12.40 12.31 16.42
N TRP A 702 12.28 13.25 15.48
CA TRP A 702 11.18 13.31 14.53
C TRP A 702 11.55 12.70 13.20
N SER A 703 10.56 12.14 12.51
CA SER A 703 10.73 11.73 11.11
C SER A 703 11.08 12.94 10.24
N SER A 704 12.18 12.85 9.48
CA SER A 704 12.77 14.01 8.79
C SER A 704 12.59 14.02 7.26
N GLU A 705 11.94 13.01 6.67
CA GLU A 705 11.85 12.81 5.22
C GLU A 705 11.20 13.98 4.47
N HIS A 706 10.18 14.61 5.06
CA HIS A 706 9.52 15.80 4.49
C HIS A 706 10.47 17.01 4.40
N ARG A 707 11.29 17.22 5.44
CA ARG A 707 12.26 18.32 5.47
C ARG A 707 13.43 18.03 4.52
N MET A 708 13.84 16.76 4.43
CA MET A 708 14.83 16.33 3.44
C MET A 708 14.32 16.57 2.02
N ARG A 709 13.09 16.17 1.72
CA ARG A 709 12.41 16.42 0.44
C ARG A 709 12.45 17.90 0.08
N ASP A 710 12.06 18.78 1.01
CA ASP A 710 12.02 20.21 0.75
C ASP A 710 13.42 20.74 0.35
N LEU A 711 14.46 20.34 1.10
CA LEU A 711 15.83 20.78 0.82
C LEU A 711 16.36 20.24 -0.52
N ILE A 712 16.16 18.96 -0.81
CA ILE A 712 16.61 18.33 -2.07
C ILE A 712 15.91 18.98 -3.27
N LYS A 713 14.61 19.27 -3.13
CA LYS A 713 13.80 19.92 -4.16
C LYS A 713 14.25 21.36 -4.42
N GLU A 714 14.40 22.14 -3.35
CA GLU A 714 14.77 23.55 -3.45
C GLU A 714 16.21 23.77 -3.91
N LEU A 715 17.11 22.81 -3.69
CA LEU A 715 18.46 22.81 -4.26
C LEU A 715 18.54 22.28 -5.69
N GLU A 716 17.41 21.88 -6.28
CA GLU A 716 17.32 21.42 -7.67
C GLU A 716 18.24 20.22 -7.94
N VAL A 717 18.34 19.28 -6.99
CA VAL A 717 19.22 18.11 -7.08
C VAL A 717 18.63 17.06 -8.05
N ASP A 718 19.41 16.67 -9.05
CA ASP A 718 19.03 15.69 -10.07
C ASP A 718 19.41 14.25 -9.70
N VAL A 719 20.55 14.08 -9.01
CA VAL A 719 21.07 12.77 -8.58
C VAL A 719 21.54 12.90 -7.14
N ILE A 720 21.12 12.01 -6.24
CA ILE A 720 21.53 12.06 -4.85
C ILE A 720 21.87 10.68 -4.29
N GLY A 721 23.03 10.59 -3.65
CA GLY A 721 23.39 9.46 -2.80
C GLY A 721 22.94 9.74 -1.36
N LEU A 722 22.20 8.80 -0.76
CA LEU A 722 21.81 8.86 0.65
C LEU A 722 22.52 7.73 1.41
N LEU A 723 23.08 8.04 2.57
CA LEU A 723 23.84 7.09 3.40
C LEU A 723 23.17 6.94 4.77
N GLU A 724 23.38 5.80 5.43
CA GLU A 724 22.62 5.41 6.62
C GLU A 724 21.12 5.30 6.30
N SER A 725 20.82 4.63 5.18
CA SER A 725 19.49 4.55 4.57
C SER A 725 18.78 3.21 4.77
N ASP A 726 19.40 2.20 5.41
CA ASP A 726 18.74 0.92 5.69
C ASP A 726 17.78 1.06 6.88
N LEU A 727 16.50 1.19 6.57
CA LEU A 727 15.41 1.34 7.53
C LEU A 727 14.50 0.09 7.63
N GLN A 728 14.78 -0.97 6.88
CA GLN A 728 13.93 -2.17 6.78
C GLN A 728 14.25 -3.22 7.85
N ARG A 729 14.62 -2.75 9.05
CA ARG A 729 14.88 -3.56 10.24
C ARG A 729 13.95 -3.14 11.37
N ILE A 730 13.70 -4.06 12.32
CA ILE A 730 12.88 -3.78 13.52
C ILE A 730 13.32 -2.51 14.25
N ILE A 731 14.63 -2.27 14.35
CA ILE A 731 15.18 -1.12 15.05
C ILE A 731 14.85 0.22 14.39
N MET A 732 14.49 0.21 13.11
CA MET A 732 14.04 1.38 12.35
C MET A 732 12.54 1.31 12.04
N GLY A 733 11.79 0.42 12.70
CA GLY A 733 10.34 0.29 12.54
C GLY A 733 9.93 -0.38 11.22
N ASN A 734 10.86 -1.00 10.50
CA ASN A 734 10.69 -1.57 9.15
C ASN A 734 10.07 -0.56 8.18
N ARG A 735 10.79 0.52 7.90
CA ARG A 735 10.34 1.59 6.99
C ARG A 735 11.36 1.80 5.87
N ASP A 736 11.09 2.73 4.98
CA ASP A 736 11.92 3.09 3.85
C ASP A 736 11.56 4.50 3.37
N SER A 737 12.37 5.47 3.76
CA SER A 737 12.19 6.88 3.43
C SER A 737 12.40 7.18 1.95
N THR A 738 13.13 6.32 1.24
CA THR A 738 13.43 6.53 -0.18
C THR A 738 12.18 6.38 -1.05
N GLN A 739 11.17 5.61 -0.61
CA GLN A 739 9.88 5.52 -1.31
C GLN A 739 9.18 6.88 -1.37
N PHE A 740 9.11 7.58 -0.24
CA PHE A 740 8.51 8.93 -0.19
C PHE A 740 9.31 9.91 -1.04
N LEU A 741 10.64 9.93 -0.87
CA LEU A 741 11.51 10.83 -1.61
C LEU A 741 11.43 10.61 -3.12
N ALA A 742 11.48 9.35 -3.58
CA ALA A 742 11.43 9.01 -4.99
C ALA A 742 10.08 9.37 -5.63
N GLU A 743 8.97 9.09 -4.95
CA GLU A 743 7.62 9.39 -5.47
C GLU A 743 7.33 10.90 -5.48
N ASP A 744 7.67 11.64 -4.40
CA ASP A 744 7.36 13.07 -4.30
C ASP A 744 8.30 13.95 -5.15
N LEU A 745 9.59 13.57 -5.24
CA LEU A 745 10.57 14.30 -6.08
C LEU A 745 10.51 13.88 -7.55
N GLY A 746 9.86 12.77 -7.87
CA GLY A 746 9.86 12.16 -9.20
C GLY A 746 11.28 11.74 -9.60
N MET A 747 11.75 10.64 -8.99
CA MET A 747 13.07 10.07 -9.21
C MET A 747 13.01 8.54 -9.32
N TYR A 748 13.89 7.97 -10.15
CA TYR A 748 14.25 6.55 -10.07
C TYR A 748 15.00 6.32 -8.76
N VAL A 749 14.84 5.14 -8.19
CA VAL A 749 15.48 4.77 -6.92
C VAL A 749 16.12 3.40 -7.04
N ASP A 750 17.36 3.32 -6.59
CA ASP A 750 18.00 2.09 -6.14
C ASP A 750 18.15 2.17 -4.62
N PHE A 751 17.47 1.27 -3.90
CA PHE A 751 17.45 1.19 -2.45
C PHE A 751 18.79 0.75 -1.84
N GLY A 752 19.69 0.21 -2.67
CA GLY A 752 20.94 -0.40 -2.24
C GLY A 752 20.79 -1.81 -1.68
N PRO A 753 21.85 -2.34 -1.04
CA PRO A 753 21.84 -3.67 -0.45
C PRO A 753 20.71 -3.83 0.57
N GLY A 754 19.94 -4.91 0.47
CA GLY A 754 18.88 -5.22 1.43
C GLY A 754 19.39 -5.46 2.87
N PRO A 755 18.50 -5.43 3.87
CA PRO A 755 18.89 -5.61 5.28
C PRO A 755 19.49 -7.00 5.57
N ASN A 756 19.28 -8.00 4.71
CA ASN A 756 19.96 -9.28 4.79
C ASN A 756 21.45 -9.24 4.40
N LYS A 757 21.97 -8.09 3.96
CA LYS A 757 23.38 -7.87 3.56
C LYS A 757 24.22 -7.17 4.63
N HIS A 758 23.64 -6.94 5.82
CA HIS A 758 24.34 -6.51 7.04
C HIS A 758 25.11 -5.18 6.94
N THR A 759 24.61 -4.23 6.14
CA THR A 759 25.14 -2.87 6.07
C THR A 759 24.17 -1.87 6.72
N TRP A 760 24.63 -0.63 6.93
CA TRP A 760 23.79 0.50 7.35
C TRP A 760 23.04 1.18 6.19
N GLY A 761 23.21 0.66 4.96
CA GLY A 761 22.53 1.11 3.76
C GLY A 761 23.22 2.27 3.04
N SER A 762 23.12 2.23 1.72
CA SER A 762 23.29 3.39 0.84
C SER A 762 22.20 3.33 -0.22
N ALA A 763 21.66 4.47 -0.64
CA ALA A 763 20.63 4.54 -1.67
C ALA A 763 21.03 5.57 -2.72
N LEU A 764 20.57 5.35 -3.96
CA LEU A 764 20.74 6.26 -5.07
C LEU A 764 19.36 6.67 -5.59
N LEU A 765 19.10 7.99 -5.63
CA LEU A 765 17.94 8.54 -6.32
C LEU A 765 18.42 9.36 -7.52
N SER A 766 17.73 9.24 -8.65
CA SER A 766 18.10 9.89 -9.90
C SER A 766 16.88 10.35 -10.70
N LYS A 767 16.88 11.58 -11.20
CA LYS A 767 15.91 12.06 -12.20
C LYS A 767 16.16 11.46 -13.59
N PHE A 768 17.36 10.93 -13.81
CA PHE A 768 17.75 10.20 -15.02
C PHE A 768 17.49 8.69 -14.87
N PRO A 769 17.06 7.98 -15.93
CA PRO A 769 16.87 6.54 -15.88
C PRO A 769 18.12 5.80 -15.42
N ILE A 770 17.97 4.97 -14.38
CA ILE A 770 19.02 4.03 -13.95
C ILE A 770 18.96 2.82 -14.89
N VAL A 771 19.98 2.65 -15.72
CA VAL A 771 20.05 1.59 -16.74
C VAL A 771 20.53 0.27 -16.13
N ASN A 772 21.52 0.35 -15.26
CA ASN A 772 22.13 -0.79 -14.60
C ASN A 772 22.63 -0.36 -13.23
N SER A 773 22.59 -1.25 -12.23
CA SER A 773 23.30 -1.03 -10.98
C SER A 773 23.79 -2.35 -10.38
N THR A 774 24.92 -2.27 -9.68
CA THR A 774 25.56 -3.39 -8.98
C THR A 774 25.87 -2.95 -7.56
N HIS A 775 25.56 -3.83 -6.60
CA HIS A 775 25.84 -3.60 -5.19
C HIS A 775 27.12 -4.32 -4.78
N HIS A 776 28.01 -3.60 -4.13
CA HIS A 776 29.27 -4.12 -3.63
C HIS A 776 29.27 -4.08 -2.09
N LEU A 777 29.62 -5.21 -1.49
CA LEU A 777 29.96 -5.30 -0.08
C LEU A 777 31.48 -5.32 0.01
N LEU A 778 32.08 -4.22 0.47
CA LEU A 778 33.52 -4.06 0.39
C LEU A 778 34.24 -4.85 1.49
N PRO A 779 35.54 -5.18 1.30
CA PRO A 779 36.31 -5.96 2.27
C PRO A 779 36.32 -5.30 3.66
N SER A 780 36.05 -6.12 4.68
CA SER A 780 36.03 -5.69 6.07
C SER A 780 36.49 -6.84 6.98
N PRO A 781 37.81 -7.08 7.12
CA PRO A 781 38.31 -8.16 7.96
C PRO A 781 38.02 -7.97 9.46
N VAL A 782 37.87 -6.73 9.95
CA VAL A 782 37.75 -6.44 11.38
C VAL A 782 36.44 -5.73 11.71
N GLY A 783 36.15 -4.65 10.99
CA GLY A 783 35.10 -3.68 11.28
C GLY A 783 33.79 -3.91 10.56
N GLU A 784 33.15 -2.81 10.19
CA GLU A 784 31.85 -2.80 9.53
C GLU A 784 31.90 -3.06 8.03
N LEU A 785 30.91 -3.82 7.54
CA LEU A 785 30.68 -4.00 6.12
C LEU A 785 30.22 -2.70 5.45
N ALA A 786 31.08 -2.17 4.58
CA ALA A 786 30.84 -0.95 3.84
C ALA A 786 30.07 -1.21 2.51
N PRO A 787 28.90 -0.62 2.30
CA PRO A 787 28.15 -0.73 1.05
C PRO A 787 28.65 0.27 -0.02
N ALA A 788 28.71 -0.18 -1.27
CA ALA A 788 28.78 0.71 -2.44
C ALA A 788 27.74 0.33 -3.51
N ILE A 789 27.17 1.34 -4.16
CA ILE A 789 26.39 1.20 -5.39
C ILE A 789 27.25 1.67 -6.55
N GLU A 790 27.39 0.86 -7.58
CA GLU A 790 27.89 1.25 -8.90
C GLU A 790 26.72 1.22 -9.87
N ALA A 791 26.23 2.39 -10.29
CA ALA A 791 25.09 2.54 -11.18
C ALA A 791 25.48 3.27 -12.46
N THR A 792 24.81 2.95 -13.57
CA THR A 792 24.91 3.69 -14.83
C THR A 792 23.57 4.37 -15.09
N ILE A 793 23.59 5.69 -15.28
CA ILE A 793 22.41 6.48 -15.67
C ILE A 793 22.51 6.92 -17.14
N ASP A 794 21.37 7.05 -17.80
CA ASP A 794 21.28 7.70 -19.13
C ASP A 794 20.99 9.19 -18.95
N ALA A 795 22.05 10.01 -18.97
CA ALA A 795 21.96 11.45 -18.83
C ALA A 795 22.08 12.12 -20.21
N TYR A 796 20.98 12.65 -20.72
CA TYR A 796 20.94 13.38 -22.00
C TYR A 796 21.46 12.58 -23.21
N GLY A 797 21.32 11.24 -23.20
CA GLY A 797 21.81 10.34 -24.25
C GLY A 797 23.24 9.87 -24.06
N GLU A 798 23.90 10.26 -22.96
CA GLU A 798 25.24 9.81 -22.58
C GLU A 798 25.18 8.97 -21.30
N MET A 799 25.90 7.84 -21.29
CA MET A 799 25.94 6.93 -20.14
C MET A 799 26.96 7.44 -19.13
N VAL A 800 26.49 7.77 -17.92
CA VAL A 800 27.32 8.28 -16.82
C VAL A 800 27.28 7.30 -15.66
N ASP A 801 28.44 6.96 -15.10
CA ASP A 801 28.51 6.06 -13.94
C ASP A 801 28.46 6.85 -12.62
N ILE A 802 27.58 6.46 -11.72
CA ILE A 802 27.41 7.04 -10.39
C ILE A 802 27.81 5.99 -9.36
N PHE A 803 28.78 6.35 -8.52
CA PHE A 803 29.20 5.56 -7.37
C PHE A 803 28.63 6.18 -6.10
N VAL A 804 27.90 5.42 -5.28
CA VAL A 804 27.46 5.85 -3.94
C VAL A 804 28.13 4.97 -2.90
N PHE A 805 28.89 5.55 -1.98
CA PHE A 805 29.73 4.76 -1.06
C PHE A 805 29.70 5.27 0.38
N HIS A 806 29.49 4.34 1.31
CA HIS A 806 29.61 4.59 2.76
C HIS A 806 30.83 3.83 3.31
N SER A 807 31.91 4.55 3.62
CA SER A 807 33.15 3.96 4.17
C SER A 807 32.93 3.37 5.55
N GLY A 808 33.74 2.36 5.90
CA GLY A 808 33.87 1.86 7.27
C GLY A 808 34.45 2.90 8.23
N GLN A 809 34.36 2.60 9.52
CA GLN A 809 34.66 3.50 10.63
C GLN A 809 36.13 3.87 10.76
N GLU A 810 36.41 5.01 11.42
CA GLU A 810 37.78 5.52 11.63
C GLU A 810 38.67 4.52 12.38
N GLU A 811 38.07 3.78 13.32
CA GLU A 811 38.69 2.83 14.24
C GLU A 811 39.31 1.61 13.55
N ASP A 812 38.94 1.34 12.29
CA ASP A 812 39.41 0.20 11.50
C ASP A 812 40.23 0.62 10.25
N PRO A 813 41.50 1.10 10.41
CA PRO A 813 42.30 1.60 9.31
C PRO A 813 42.54 0.61 8.17
N GLU A 814 42.66 -0.68 8.47
CA GLU A 814 42.92 -1.72 7.46
C GLU A 814 41.70 -1.97 6.57
N ASP A 815 40.51 -2.02 7.17
CA ASP A 815 39.24 -2.11 6.44
C ASP A 815 39.13 -0.92 5.48
N ARG A 816 39.37 0.29 5.98
CA ARG A 816 39.32 1.51 5.16
C ARG A 816 40.36 1.53 4.04
N ARG A 817 41.57 1.01 4.29
CA ARG A 817 42.60 0.85 3.27
C ARG A 817 42.10 -0.07 2.16
N LEU A 818 41.66 -1.28 2.51
CA LEU A 818 41.16 -2.28 1.55
C LEU A 818 39.93 -1.77 0.77
N GLN A 819 39.01 -1.10 1.45
CA GLN A 819 37.84 -0.47 0.84
C GLN A 819 38.25 0.59 -0.19
N SER A 820 39.23 1.45 0.16
CA SER A 820 39.73 2.47 -0.76
C SER A 820 40.38 1.88 -2.01
N GLU A 821 41.13 0.79 -1.86
CA GLU A 821 41.78 0.11 -2.98
C GLU A 821 40.75 -0.53 -3.92
N TYR A 822 39.78 -1.22 -3.34
CA TYR A 822 38.70 -1.85 -4.10
C TYR A 822 37.91 -0.83 -4.91
N LEU A 823 37.46 0.27 -4.27
CA LEU A 823 36.65 1.28 -4.95
C LEU A 823 37.47 2.05 -5.99
N ALA A 824 38.74 2.35 -5.73
CA ALA A 824 39.63 2.98 -6.71
C ALA A 824 39.78 2.11 -7.97
N GLU A 825 39.92 0.79 -7.81
CA GLU A 825 39.96 -0.14 -8.95
C GLU A 825 38.66 -0.12 -9.76
N ARG A 826 37.50 -0.15 -9.09
CA ARG A 826 36.18 -0.05 -9.75
C ARG A 826 36.03 1.27 -10.53
N MET A 827 36.36 2.38 -9.89
CA MET A 827 36.30 3.70 -10.53
C MET A 827 37.30 3.81 -11.69
N LYS A 828 38.49 3.20 -11.60
CA LYS A 828 39.46 3.22 -12.70
C LYS A 828 39.02 2.40 -13.90
N ALA A 829 38.33 1.28 -13.65
CA ALA A 829 37.92 0.33 -14.68
C ALA A 829 36.87 0.89 -15.65
N THR A 830 36.03 1.83 -15.22
CA THR A 830 35.03 2.43 -16.14
C THR A 830 35.67 3.44 -17.10
N PRO A 831 35.44 3.30 -18.43
CA PRO A 831 35.86 4.30 -19.41
C PRO A 831 34.88 5.47 -19.53
N ARG A 832 33.73 5.42 -18.85
CA ARG A 832 32.67 6.43 -18.94
C ARG A 832 32.97 7.63 -18.04
N PRO A 833 32.34 8.79 -18.31
CA PRO A 833 32.24 9.84 -17.31
C PRO A 833 31.64 9.29 -16.02
N ALA A 834 32.16 9.72 -14.87
CA ALA A 834 31.73 9.19 -13.59
C ALA A 834 31.73 10.22 -12.46
N ILE A 835 30.85 9.99 -11.48
CA ILE A 835 30.73 10.78 -10.25
C ILE A 835 30.75 9.81 -9.06
N LEU A 836 31.57 10.10 -8.04
CA LEU A 836 31.49 9.46 -6.73
C LEU A 836 30.77 10.39 -5.75
N LEU A 837 29.82 9.84 -5.02
CA LEU A 837 29.05 10.47 -3.95
C LEU A 837 29.29 9.64 -2.68
N SER A 838 30.11 10.13 -1.75
CA SER A 838 30.60 9.24 -0.68
C SER A 838 30.83 9.90 0.66
N TYR A 839 30.79 9.07 1.71
CA TYR A 839 31.28 9.38 3.05
C TYR A 839 32.57 8.61 3.31
N LEU A 840 33.71 9.32 3.43
CA LEU A 840 35.06 8.73 3.42
C LEU A 840 35.82 8.82 4.75
N VAL A 841 35.45 9.74 5.64
CA VAL A 841 36.11 9.95 6.96
C VAL A 841 37.61 10.25 6.84
N ILE A 842 38.01 11.04 5.85
CA ILE A 842 39.42 11.37 5.55
C ILE A 842 39.62 12.88 5.53
N LYS A 843 40.87 13.34 5.71
CA LYS A 843 41.28 14.70 5.39
C LYS A 843 41.75 14.80 3.93
N PRO A 844 41.44 15.90 3.23
CA PRO A 844 41.99 16.16 1.91
C PRO A 844 43.51 16.14 1.90
N GLY A 845 44.11 15.45 0.92
CA GLY A 845 45.57 15.33 0.74
C GLY A 845 46.26 14.28 1.61
N GLU A 846 45.56 13.66 2.58
CA GLU A 846 46.18 12.74 3.54
C GLU A 846 45.77 11.27 3.31
N GLY A 847 46.74 10.35 3.46
CA GLY A 847 46.48 8.91 3.50
C GLY A 847 45.66 8.39 2.30
N ASN A 848 44.55 7.71 2.60
CA ASN A 848 43.67 7.09 1.61
C ASN A 848 43.02 8.09 0.64
N TYR A 849 43.01 9.39 0.94
CA TYR A 849 42.59 10.41 -0.03
C TYR A 849 43.30 10.25 -1.37
N ASN A 850 44.61 10.00 -1.35
CA ASN A 850 45.41 9.85 -2.56
C ASN A 850 45.16 8.52 -3.30
N THR A 851 44.40 7.60 -2.71
CA THR A 851 43.90 6.40 -3.39
C THR A 851 42.60 6.69 -4.13
N TYR A 852 41.71 7.49 -3.52
CA TYR A 852 40.45 7.91 -4.15
C TYR A 852 40.64 9.02 -5.19
N VAL A 853 41.59 9.92 -4.99
CA VAL A 853 41.87 11.08 -5.86
C VAL A 853 43.24 10.90 -6.49
N GLY A 854 43.30 10.95 -7.83
CA GLY A 854 44.56 10.84 -8.58
C GLY A 854 44.57 9.66 -9.56
N GLU A 855 45.76 9.25 -9.98
CA GLU A 855 45.92 8.29 -11.09
C GLU A 855 45.34 6.90 -10.80
N LYS A 856 45.35 6.46 -9.54
CA LYS A 856 44.92 5.12 -9.12
C LYS A 856 43.43 4.88 -9.42
N SER A 857 42.58 5.85 -9.09
CA SER A 857 41.14 5.82 -9.42
C SER A 857 40.81 6.52 -10.75
N GLY A 858 41.64 7.47 -11.17
CA GLY A 858 41.35 8.40 -12.25
C GLY A 858 40.35 9.51 -11.88
N MET A 859 39.94 9.60 -10.62
CA MET A 859 38.97 10.59 -10.14
C MET A 859 39.68 11.87 -9.67
N LYS A 860 38.95 12.99 -9.78
CA LYS A 860 39.34 14.31 -9.30
C LYS A 860 38.38 14.78 -8.23
N ASP A 861 38.88 15.55 -7.30
CA ASP A 861 38.06 16.17 -6.26
C ASP A 861 37.24 17.35 -6.81
N ILE A 862 35.98 17.46 -6.39
CA ILE A 862 35.11 18.60 -6.69
C ILE A 862 35.73 19.94 -6.26
N ASP A 863 36.53 19.99 -5.20
CA ASP A 863 37.28 21.19 -4.80
C ASP A 863 38.47 20.84 -3.89
N PRO A 864 39.68 20.66 -4.44
CA PRO A 864 40.89 20.37 -3.65
C PRO A 864 41.27 21.46 -2.65
N SER A 865 40.73 22.68 -2.76
CA SER A 865 41.02 23.78 -1.84
C SER A 865 40.13 23.80 -0.60
N ASP A 866 39.05 23.02 -0.59
CA ASP A 866 38.21 22.81 0.59
C ASP A 866 38.88 21.81 1.54
N TRP A 867 39.75 22.34 2.40
CA TRP A 867 40.55 21.60 3.38
C TRP A 867 39.75 21.19 4.63
N ASP A 868 38.56 21.77 4.86
CA ASP A 868 37.72 21.54 6.03
C ASP A 868 36.64 20.47 5.77
N ARG A 869 36.96 19.49 4.92
CA ARG A 869 36.13 18.31 4.68
C ARG A 869 36.65 17.13 5.47
N TRP A 870 35.71 16.32 5.94
CA TRP A 870 36.00 15.14 6.73
C TRP A 870 35.13 13.96 6.32
N CYS A 871 33.81 14.16 6.39
CA CYS A 871 32.81 13.14 6.13
C CYS A 871 32.55 12.96 4.62
N GLU A 872 31.90 13.94 4.00
CA GLU A 872 31.31 13.82 2.67
C GLU A 872 32.21 14.36 1.56
N TYR A 873 32.22 13.65 0.42
CA TYR A 873 33.03 13.93 -0.75
C TYR A 873 32.24 13.70 -2.04
N ILE A 874 32.46 14.60 -3.00
CA ILE A 874 32.07 14.44 -4.39
C ILE A 874 33.35 14.37 -5.23
N LEU A 875 33.54 13.28 -5.94
CA LEU A 875 34.64 13.15 -6.92
C LEU A 875 34.06 12.97 -8.31
N TYR A 876 34.82 13.29 -9.35
CA TYR A 876 34.36 13.16 -10.73
C TYR A 876 35.49 12.87 -11.71
N LYS A 877 35.13 12.39 -12.90
CA LYS A 877 36.00 12.31 -14.09
C LYS A 877 35.16 12.30 -15.36
N GLY A 878 35.74 12.71 -16.48
CA GLY A 878 35.12 12.74 -17.81
C GLY A 878 33.96 13.72 -17.94
N LEU A 879 33.74 14.62 -16.98
CA LEU A 879 32.66 15.61 -16.97
C LEU A 879 33.20 17.01 -16.72
N LYS A 880 32.58 18.02 -17.32
CA LYS A 880 32.89 19.43 -16.99
C LYS A 880 32.21 19.82 -15.68
N ARG A 881 32.99 19.96 -14.61
CA ARG A 881 32.55 20.59 -13.34
C ARG A 881 32.28 22.07 -13.57
N THR A 882 31.17 22.57 -13.04
CA THR A 882 30.78 23.99 -13.14
C THR A 882 30.53 24.65 -11.79
N GLY A 883 30.16 23.90 -10.76
CA GLY A 883 29.95 24.46 -9.44
C GLY A 883 29.98 23.45 -8.30
N TYR A 884 30.15 23.98 -7.09
CA TYR A 884 30.16 23.25 -5.83
C TYR A 884 29.55 24.08 -4.70
N ALA A 885 28.71 23.47 -3.88
CA ALA A 885 28.09 24.10 -2.73
C ALA A 885 28.00 23.14 -1.53
N ARG A 886 28.18 23.70 -0.33
CA ARG A 886 27.91 23.06 0.96
C ARG A 886 26.71 23.75 1.59
N VAL A 887 25.72 23.01 2.05
CA VAL A 887 24.45 23.57 2.55
C VAL A 887 24.19 23.09 3.96
N SER A 888 23.91 24.02 4.87
CA SER A 888 23.77 23.68 6.29
C SER A 888 22.61 22.72 6.52
N ARG A 889 22.81 21.76 7.42
CA ARG A 889 21.82 20.73 7.77
C ARG A 889 20.70 21.18 8.70
N HIS A 890 20.85 22.36 9.30
CA HIS A 890 20.03 22.80 10.43
C HIS A 890 19.97 21.70 11.51
N THR A 891 18.77 21.21 11.85
CA THR A 891 18.55 20.12 12.80
C THR A 891 18.19 18.79 12.15
N ILE A 892 18.23 18.67 10.81
CA ILE A 892 17.77 17.47 10.09
C ILE A 892 18.64 16.25 10.40
N THR A 893 19.95 16.43 10.48
CA THR A 893 20.94 15.38 10.67
C THR A 893 22.23 16.00 11.24
N ASP A 894 23.30 15.22 11.36
CA ASP A 894 24.63 15.61 11.84
C ASP A 894 25.61 16.00 10.71
N THR A 895 25.35 15.61 9.46
CA THR A 895 26.10 16.06 8.27
C THR A 895 25.36 17.11 7.44
N GLU A 896 26.12 18.02 6.84
CA GLU A 896 25.62 18.94 5.82
C GLU A 896 25.22 18.22 4.52
N LEU A 897 24.54 18.92 3.60
CA LEU A 897 24.36 18.43 2.24
C LEU A 897 25.43 19.05 1.33
N GLN A 898 26.20 18.23 0.65
CA GLN A 898 27.13 18.68 -0.40
C GLN A 898 26.57 18.44 -1.79
N VAL A 899 26.75 19.41 -2.70
CA VAL A 899 26.22 19.36 -4.06
C VAL A 899 27.23 19.88 -5.08
N GLY A 900 27.43 19.14 -6.18
CA GLY A 900 28.24 19.53 -7.33
C GLY A 900 27.40 19.63 -8.61
N LYS A 901 27.75 20.55 -9.51
CA LYS A 901 27.13 20.68 -10.85
C LYS A 901 28.10 20.29 -11.94
N PHE A 902 27.63 19.45 -12.86
CA PHE A 902 28.40 18.92 -13.99
C PHE A 902 27.64 19.13 -15.30
N VAL A 903 28.35 19.37 -16.41
CA VAL A 903 27.75 19.46 -17.75
C VAL A 903 28.12 18.20 -18.55
N VAL A 904 27.10 17.58 -19.14
CA VAL A 904 27.23 16.35 -19.93
C VAL A 904 27.54 16.68 -21.40
N GLY A 905 28.43 15.90 -22.02
CA GLY A 905 28.88 16.10 -23.40
C GLY A 905 29.93 17.21 -23.60
N GLU A 906 30.34 17.92 -22.54
CA GLU A 906 31.46 18.88 -22.59
C GLU A 906 32.76 18.27 -22.02
N PRO A 907 33.93 18.61 -22.59
CA PRO A 907 35.19 18.07 -22.13
C PRO A 907 35.51 18.52 -20.70
N GLU A 908 36.11 17.61 -19.94
CA GLU A 908 36.58 17.90 -18.59
C GLU A 908 37.63 19.02 -18.58
N ASN A 909 37.44 20.03 -17.73
CA ASN A 909 38.44 21.07 -17.46
C ASN A 909 39.18 20.76 -16.16
N PRO A 910 40.50 20.48 -16.19
CA PRO A 910 41.28 20.21 -14.98
C PRO A 910 41.55 21.45 -14.11
N SER A 911 41.22 22.66 -14.59
CA SER A 911 41.50 23.90 -13.87
C SER A 911 40.66 24.02 -12.59
N ASN A 912 41.31 24.46 -11.51
CA ASN A 912 40.65 24.88 -10.27
C ASN A 912 40.47 26.41 -10.20
N GLU A 913 40.50 27.09 -11.35
CA GLU A 913 40.23 28.51 -11.45
C GLU A 913 38.78 28.82 -11.11
N LEU A 914 38.58 29.65 -10.10
CA LEU A 914 37.25 30.11 -9.68
C LEU A 914 36.79 31.25 -10.59
N VAL A 915 35.53 31.18 -11.02
CA VAL A 915 34.87 32.23 -11.79
C VAL A 915 33.77 32.90 -10.97
N HIS A 916 33.58 34.20 -11.18
CA HIS A 916 32.52 34.94 -10.51
C HIS A 916 31.15 34.52 -11.06
N GLU A 917 30.15 34.39 -10.19
CA GLU A 917 28.79 33.90 -10.53
C GLU A 917 28.15 34.65 -11.71
N SER A 918 28.44 35.95 -11.86
CA SER A 918 27.93 36.76 -12.98
C SER A 918 28.35 36.25 -14.36
N GLN A 919 29.43 35.47 -14.44
CA GLN A 919 29.95 34.85 -15.66
C GLN A 919 29.34 33.46 -15.93
N VAL A 920 28.64 32.89 -14.94
CA VAL A 920 28.04 31.56 -15.02
C VAL A 920 26.64 31.68 -15.64
N PRO A 921 26.27 30.84 -16.63
CA PRO A 921 24.91 30.79 -17.17
C PRO A 921 23.86 30.50 -16.08
N ALA A 922 22.66 31.07 -16.21
CA ALA A 922 21.63 30.98 -15.17
C ALA A 922 21.27 29.54 -14.76
N GLY A 923 21.10 28.60 -15.70
CA GLY A 923 20.82 27.18 -15.40
C GLY A 923 21.96 26.41 -14.73
N LEU A 924 23.17 27.00 -14.67
CA LEU A 924 24.33 26.43 -13.98
C LEU A 924 24.58 27.09 -12.62
N ARG A 925 23.80 28.10 -12.23
CA ARG A 925 23.87 28.71 -10.90
C ARG A 925 23.11 27.86 -9.90
N PHE A 926 23.54 27.89 -8.65
CA PHE A 926 22.74 27.34 -7.56
C PHE A 926 21.68 28.35 -7.09
N PRO A 927 20.59 27.89 -6.46
CA PRO A 927 19.47 28.75 -6.07
C PRO A 927 19.83 29.86 -5.08
N ASP A 928 19.44 31.10 -5.40
CA ASP A 928 19.66 32.27 -4.53
C ASP A 928 19.02 32.16 -3.14
N LEU A 929 18.02 31.27 -3.00
CA LEU A 929 17.25 31.02 -1.78
C LEU A 929 18.11 30.73 -0.54
N PHE A 930 19.29 30.12 -0.73
CA PHE A 930 20.18 29.71 0.37
C PHE A 930 21.27 30.75 0.70
N LYS A 931 21.30 31.90 0.02
CA LYS A 931 22.23 33.00 0.35
C LYS A 931 21.81 33.71 1.66
N GLY A 932 22.78 34.31 2.35
CA GLY A 932 22.53 35.05 3.59
C GLY A 932 22.00 34.15 4.72
N GLU A 933 20.85 34.51 5.29
CA GLU A 933 20.21 33.69 6.34
C GLU A 933 19.57 32.40 5.81
N GLY A 934 19.39 32.30 4.49
CA GLY A 934 18.81 31.13 3.83
C GLY A 934 17.33 30.90 4.14
N VAL A 935 16.91 29.63 4.10
CA VAL A 935 15.51 29.21 4.26
C VAL A 935 15.40 28.08 5.28
N ARG A 936 14.51 28.22 6.27
CA ARG A 936 14.26 27.20 7.32
C ARG A 936 15.55 26.70 8.03
N GLY A 937 16.55 27.57 8.16
CA GLY A 937 17.85 27.25 8.77
C GLY A 937 18.88 26.63 7.82
N HIS A 938 18.52 26.39 6.57
CA HIS A 938 19.40 25.93 5.50
C HIS A 938 19.98 27.12 4.74
N ARG A 939 21.30 27.23 4.68
CA ARG A 939 22.03 28.29 3.98
C ARG A 939 23.34 27.79 3.41
N TYR A 940 23.93 28.55 2.50
CA TYR A 940 25.28 28.27 2.02
C TYR A 940 26.29 28.34 3.16
N HIS A 941 26.86 27.17 3.35
CA HIS A 941 27.81 26.71 4.33
C HIS A 941 29.28 26.96 4.09
N VAL A 942 30.12 27.25 5.09
CA VAL A 942 31.60 27.28 4.99
C VAL A 942 32.18 28.39 4.11
N PHE A 943 31.67 28.56 2.89
CA PHE A 943 32.07 29.60 1.93
C PHE A 943 31.11 30.80 1.92
N ASN A 944 29.94 30.70 2.56
CA ASN A 944 28.80 31.65 2.49
C ASN A 944 28.16 31.84 1.10
N GLU A 945 28.77 31.31 0.04
CA GLU A 945 28.27 31.31 -1.33
C GLU A 945 28.74 30.04 -2.07
N PRO A 946 28.07 29.64 -3.18
CA PRO A 946 28.56 28.57 -4.03
C PRO A 946 29.87 28.95 -4.74
N ARG A 947 30.72 27.96 -4.99
CA ARG A 947 31.93 28.12 -5.82
C ARG A 947 31.63 27.68 -7.24
N TYR A 948 32.14 28.44 -8.22
CA TYR A 948 31.98 28.14 -9.64
C TYR A 948 33.34 28.04 -10.33
N PHE A 949 33.43 27.19 -11.35
CA PHE A 949 34.68 26.85 -12.04
C PHE A 949 34.58 27.11 -13.55
N ALA A 950 35.72 27.49 -14.15
CA ALA A 950 35.84 27.87 -15.56
C ALA A 950 35.55 26.75 -16.58
#